data_AF-A0A2P4TF43-F1
#
_entry.id   AF-A0A2P4TF43-F1
#
_cell.length_a   1.000
_cell.length_b   1.000
_cell.length_c   1.000
_cell.angle_alpha   90.00
_cell.angle_beta   90.00
_cell.angle_gamma   90.00
#
_symmetry.space_group_name_H-M   'P 1'
#
loop_
_entity.id
_entity.type
_entity.pdbx_description
1 polymer ?
#
loop_
_entity_poly.entity_id
_entity_poly.type
_entity_poly.pdbx_seq_one_letter_code
_entity_poly.pdbx_strand_id
1 'polypeptide(L)'
;MPSHKETRLLHLNEMEKLDKTLFRLEQGFELQFRLGPTLQGKHVTVCTNYPASGEVFDRHKFRTLSWHNPTGKEDDSDKYCKLDLQISGSYQYYFNLGNEKSGGGYIVVDPILRVGADNHVLPLDCVTLQTFLAKCLGPFHEWENRLKVAKETGYNMIHFTPLQKLGLSRSCYSLADQLEVNPEFSSHNKKCTWNDIGALVEKMKNEWNMLCITDVVYNHTAANSEWLRMHPECGYNLVNSPHLKPAWVLDRALWHLSCMVADGKCIDKGVPPLIENDHHLNCIRKIIWEDIYPKIKLWEFFQVDVNKAVQQFRTLLTKGKIGTKSDPNQHLQVVQDPDYRRFGCTVDMNIALATFIPHRYFTYPFKDLTVEEEQSMMHQPDKACYFMAHNGWVMGDDPLRNFAEPGSNVYLRRELICWGDSVKLRYGNKPEDCPYLWAHMKKYTEITAKHFHGVRLDNCHSTPIHVAEYMLDTARKLRADLFVVAELFTGNEELDNIFVNSLGITSLIREAMTAYNSHEEGRLVYRFGGEPVGSFVQPRLRPLVPAIAHALFMDITHDNECPIQHRSAYDALPSAMIVSMACCATGSTKGYDELVPHQVYVDQVDEDIVAVTRHCPNTHQSVVAFTIYVRNGKIEEVVFEARTIERSVSPYKKDEHFINGLPNFTVELREHIQIKDSKIIKQAGTAIKGPNEFVQEIEFENLTPGSVIVFRIASKLTLADLNQVLYRCESEEQEDGGGCYNIPNWSSLKYAGLQGLMSVMADIRPKNDLGHPFCDNLRSGDWMIDYVSNRLISRAGACAEVGKWLKAMFVYLKKIPRYLIPCYFDAILVGAYTTLLDVGWHQMSRNIILAFGGTLRHGLIPNLLGQGTHARYNCRDAVWWWLQCIQDYCKIVPNGLDILRCPVSRMYPRDDSAPQPAGSVDQPLYEVIQEAMQRHMEGINFRERNAGPQIDQNMRDEGFNIIAGVDRETGFVFGGNRFNCGTWMDKMGESDRARNKGIPATPRDGSAVEIVGLCKSAVRWLLDLSRKNEYPFHGVTIKRYGREETITYDEWNRKIQGHFERLFFVSENPADQNEKHPNLVHKRGIYKDSYGASSPWCDYQLRPNFTIAMVVAPELFTPERAWKALRIAEEKLLGPLGMKTLDPDDMVYCGIYDNALDNDNYNVARGFNYHQGPEWLWPIGYFLRAKLYFSKLIGPEIYAKTVVMIKNVLSRHYVHLERSSWKGLPELTNENGQYCPFSCETQAWSIGVILEVLYDL
;
A
#
# COMPACT_ATOMS: atom_id res chain seq x y z
N MET A 1 -2.28 -15.64 26.13
CA MET A 1 -3.54 -15.03 25.64
C MET A 1 -4.16 -15.96 24.61
N PRO A 2 -5.47 -15.86 24.29
CA PRO A 2 -6.04 -16.53 23.13
C PRO A 2 -5.33 -16.10 21.83
N SER A 3 -5.30 -16.97 20.82
CA SER A 3 -4.71 -16.69 19.50
C SER A 3 -5.62 -15.78 18.67
N HIS A 4 -5.60 -14.48 18.98
CA HIS A 4 -6.29 -13.47 18.19
C HIS A 4 -5.68 -13.35 16.79
N LYS A 5 -6.54 -13.41 15.77
CA LYS A 5 -6.21 -13.39 14.34
C LYS A 5 -5.49 -12.11 13.93
N GLU A 6 -4.61 -12.21 12.93
CA GLU A 6 -4.04 -11.04 12.25
C GLU A 6 -4.92 -10.58 11.10
N THR A 7 -5.04 -9.26 10.92
CA THR A 7 -5.86 -8.65 9.87
C THR A 7 -5.03 -7.67 9.04
N ARG A 8 -5.11 -7.77 7.72
CA ARG A 8 -4.61 -6.73 6.80
C ARG A 8 -5.78 -6.01 6.16
N LEU A 9 -5.66 -4.71 5.96
CA LEU A 9 -6.67 -3.89 5.29
C LEU A 9 -6.13 -3.33 3.97
N LEU A 10 -6.94 -3.39 2.92
CA LEU A 10 -6.63 -2.88 1.59
C LEU A 10 -7.71 -1.86 1.20
N HIS A 11 -7.31 -0.60 1.01
CA HIS A 11 -8.21 0.42 0.47
C HIS A 11 -8.30 0.25 -1.06
N LEU A 12 -9.51 0.34 -1.59
CA LEU A 12 -9.79 0.30 -3.03
C LEU A 12 -9.96 1.72 -3.57
N ASN A 13 -9.19 2.11 -4.58
CA ASN A 13 -9.35 3.41 -5.26
C ASN A 13 -9.78 3.26 -6.73
N GLU A 14 -10.51 4.24 -7.23
CA GLU A 14 -10.96 4.28 -8.64
C GLU A 14 -9.77 4.23 -9.61
N MET A 15 -9.87 3.39 -10.65
CA MET A 15 -8.83 3.13 -11.66
C MET A 15 -7.53 2.48 -11.14
N GLU A 16 -7.49 2.05 -9.88
CA GLU A 16 -6.32 1.40 -9.27
C GLU A 16 -6.15 -0.04 -9.79
N LYS A 17 -5.02 -0.29 -10.47
CA LYS A 17 -4.66 -1.58 -11.09
C LYS A 17 -3.38 -2.12 -10.45
N LEU A 18 -3.55 -3.09 -9.55
CA LEU A 18 -2.50 -3.64 -8.71
C LEU A 18 -2.06 -5.04 -9.18
N ASP A 19 -2.32 -5.39 -10.45
CA ASP A 19 -1.91 -6.69 -11.03
C ASP A 19 -0.38 -6.92 -11.01
N LYS A 20 0.41 -5.82 -11.01
CA LYS A 20 1.87 -5.78 -10.86
C LYS A 20 2.37 -5.72 -9.40
N THR A 21 1.47 -5.53 -8.45
CA THR A 21 1.82 -5.35 -7.03
C THR A 21 1.70 -6.69 -6.32
N LEU A 22 2.81 -7.19 -5.77
CA LEU A 22 2.80 -8.44 -5.04
C LEU A 22 2.30 -8.21 -3.60
N PHE A 23 1.18 -8.86 -3.26
CA PHE A 23 0.65 -8.91 -1.90
C PHE A 23 0.68 -10.35 -1.40
N ARG A 24 1.47 -10.62 -0.35
CA ARG A 24 1.61 -11.94 0.28
C ARG A 24 0.98 -11.96 1.67
N LEU A 25 0.32 -13.06 2.01
CA LEU A 25 -0.37 -13.27 3.28
C LEU A 25 -0.20 -14.72 3.74
N GLU A 26 -0.06 -14.94 5.05
CA GLU A 26 -0.01 -16.29 5.61
C GLU A 26 -1.42 -16.93 5.68
N GLN A 27 -1.48 -18.23 5.45
CA GLN A 27 -2.65 -19.06 5.74
C GLN A 27 -3.01 -18.93 7.22
N GLY A 28 -4.20 -18.39 7.52
CA GLY A 28 -4.63 -18.05 8.87
C GLY A 28 -5.01 -16.58 9.06
N PHE A 29 -4.62 -15.68 8.16
CA PHE A 29 -4.92 -14.25 8.28
C PHE A 29 -6.35 -13.89 7.83
N GLU A 30 -6.80 -12.68 8.19
CA GLU A 30 -7.97 -12.02 7.62
C GLU A 30 -7.54 -10.87 6.69
N LEU A 31 -8.20 -10.74 5.54
CA LEU A 31 -8.07 -9.58 4.66
C LEU A 31 -9.40 -8.80 4.64
N GLN A 32 -9.33 -7.49 4.83
CA GLN A 32 -10.46 -6.56 4.73
C GLN A 32 -10.27 -5.58 3.57
N PHE A 33 -11.15 -5.62 2.57
CA PHE A 33 -11.24 -4.59 1.54
C PHE A 33 -12.11 -3.44 2.03
N ARG A 34 -11.61 -2.20 1.98
CA ARG A 34 -12.30 -0.97 2.40
C ARG A 34 -12.40 0.01 1.24
N LEU A 35 -13.35 0.94 1.29
CA LEU A 35 -13.46 1.99 0.27
C LEU A 35 -12.40 3.08 0.50
N GLY A 36 -11.59 3.35 -0.52
CA GLY A 36 -10.71 4.51 -0.56
C GLY A 36 -11.48 5.81 -0.84
N PRO A 37 -10.88 7.00 -0.63
CA PRO A 37 -11.56 8.30 -0.76
C PRO A 37 -12.23 8.56 -2.11
N THR A 38 -11.76 7.92 -3.18
CA THR A 38 -12.28 8.02 -4.55
C THR A 38 -13.51 7.14 -4.82
N LEU A 39 -13.84 6.20 -3.94
CA LEU A 39 -15.00 5.31 -4.04
C LEU A 39 -16.11 5.63 -3.02
N GLN A 40 -15.90 6.60 -2.14
CA GLN A 40 -16.89 7.07 -1.17
C GLN A 40 -18.18 7.54 -1.87
N GLY A 41 -19.33 7.06 -1.40
CA GLY A 41 -20.64 7.32 -2.01
C GLY A 41 -20.93 6.55 -3.30
N LYS A 42 -20.04 5.69 -3.81
CA LYS A 42 -20.27 4.90 -5.03
C LYS A 42 -20.72 3.47 -4.70
N HIS A 43 -21.64 2.91 -5.48
CA HIS A 43 -22.04 1.52 -5.35
C HIS A 43 -20.95 0.58 -5.92
N VAL A 44 -20.05 0.15 -5.04
CA VAL A 44 -18.94 -0.75 -5.37
C VAL A 44 -19.32 -2.21 -5.09
N THR A 45 -19.14 -3.08 -6.09
CA THR A 45 -19.28 -4.53 -5.95
C THR A 45 -17.90 -5.17 -5.98
N VAL A 46 -17.46 -5.79 -4.88
CA VAL A 46 -16.15 -6.48 -4.80
C VAL A 46 -16.33 -7.96 -5.13
N CYS A 47 -15.52 -8.48 -6.05
CA CYS A 47 -15.54 -9.87 -6.50
C CYS A 47 -14.15 -10.52 -6.36
N THR A 48 -14.11 -11.81 -6.07
CA THR A 48 -12.87 -12.60 -6.00
C THR A 48 -13.10 -14.05 -6.39
N ASN A 49 -12.06 -14.72 -6.91
CA ASN A 49 -12.06 -16.17 -7.12
C ASN A 49 -11.56 -16.97 -5.90
N TYR A 50 -11.22 -16.30 -4.78
CA TYR A 50 -10.99 -17.00 -3.51
C TYR A 50 -12.26 -17.78 -3.11
N PRO A 51 -12.19 -19.10 -2.90
CA PRO A 51 -13.37 -19.96 -2.79
C PRO A 51 -14.23 -19.62 -1.56
N ALA A 52 -15.49 -20.06 -1.55
CA ALA A 52 -16.27 -20.08 -0.32
C ALA A 52 -15.81 -21.24 0.58
N SER A 53 -16.12 -21.17 1.88
CA SER A 53 -15.73 -22.23 2.83
C SER A 53 -16.35 -23.57 2.41
N GLY A 54 -15.50 -24.59 2.19
CA GLY A 54 -15.90 -25.91 1.70
C GLY A 54 -16.00 -26.05 0.17
N GLU A 55 -15.77 -24.99 -0.61
CA GLU A 55 -15.69 -25.09 -2.08
C GLU A 55 -14.26 -25.37 -2.57
N VAL A 56 -14.15 -26.09 -3.69
CA VAL A 56 -12.89 -26.28 -4.41
C VAL A 56 -12.60 -25.03 -5.25
N PHE A 57 -11.33 -24.61 -5.30
CA PHE A 57 -10.90 -23.45 -6.09
C PHE A 57 -11.12 -23.64 -7.59
N ASP A 58 -11.64 -22.59 -8.25
CA ASP A 58 -11.74 -22.47 -9.69
C ASP A 58 -11.41 -21.01 -10.06
N ARG A 59 -10.31 -20.84 -10.79
CA ARG A 59 -9.77 -19.52 -11.18
C ARG A 59 -10.75 -18.66 -11.95
N HIS A 60 -11.69 -19.25 -12.67
CA HIS A 60 -12.69 -18.52 -13.46
C HIS A 60 -14.00 -18.25 -12.68
N LYS A 61 -14.20 -18.92 -11.52
CA LYS A 61 -15.41 -18.77 -10.70
C LYS A 61 -15.25 -17.65 -9.67
N PHE A 62 -15.59 -16.43 -10.09
CA PHE A 62 -15.68 -15.29 -9.17
C PHE A 62 -16.98 -15.31 -8.36
N ARG A 63 -16.88 -14.95 -7.08
CA ARG A 63 -18.01 -14.66 -6.19
C ARG A 63 -17.95 -13.23 -5.68
N THR A 64 -19.12 -12.61 -5.52
CA THR A 64 -19.26 -11.33 -4.84
C THR A 64 -18.99 -11.48 -3.34
N LEU A 65 -18.34 -10.49 -2.73
CA LEU A 65 -18.21 -10.37 -1.29
C LEU A 65 -19.30 -9.45 -0.73
N SER A 66 -19.88 -9.82 0.41
CA SER A 66 -20.82 -8.99 1.13
C SER A 66 -20.09 -7.89 1.91
N TRP A 67 -20.59 -6.66 1.83
CA TRP A 67 -20.18 -5.59 2.74
C TRP A 67 -20.67 -5.91 4.16
N HIS A 68 -19.75 -5.87 5.12
CA HIS A 68 -20.04 -5.88 6.55
C HIS A 68 -19.94 -4.46 7.09
N ASN A 69 -20.94 -4.06 7.88
CA ASN A 69 -21.06 -2.73 8.47
C ASN A 69 -20.86 -2.83 9.99
N PRO A 70 -19.65 -2.54 10.53
CA PRO A 70 -19.34 -2.72 11.95
C PRO A 70 -20.27 -1.99 12.92
N THR A 71 -20.67 -0.76 12.59
CA THR A 71 -21.62 0.05 13.38
C THR A 71 -23.08 -0.31 13.16
N GLY A 72 -23.39 -1.19 12.19
CA GLY A 72 -24.76 -1.49 11.75
C GLY A 72 -25.42 -0.42 10.86
N LYS A 73 -24.79 0.75 10.65
CA LYS A 73 -25.18 1.75 9.64
C LYS A 73 -24.55 1.45 8.29
N GLU A 74 -25.14 1.89 7.18
CA GLU A 74 -24.50 1.81 5.85
C GLU A 74 -23.55 2.99 5.60
N ASP A 75 -22.50 3.09 6.42
CA ASP A 75 -21.42 4.04 6.25
C ASP A 75 -20.35 3.48 5.30
N ASP A 76 -19.83 4.33 4.42
CA ASP A 76 -18.75 3.98 3.49
C ASP A 76 -17.35 4.10 4.14
N SER A 77 -17.27 4.68 5.35
CA SER A 77 -16.01 4.85 6.11
C SER A 77 -15.63 3.63 6.97
N ASP A 78 -16.61 2.94 7.57
CA ASP A 78 -16.37 1.79 8.47
C ASP A 78 -16.50 0.42 7.77
N LYS A 79 -17.29 0.33 6.69
CA LYS A 79 -17.66 -0.94 6.06
C LYS A 79 -16.49 -1.62 5.32
N TYR A 80 -16.49 -2.95 5.37
CA TYR A 80 -15.51 -3.77 4.69
C TYR A 80 -16.08 -5.07 4.12
N CYS A 81 -15.55 -5.51 2.99
CA CYS A 81 -15.68 -6.90 2.52
C CYS A 81 -14.54 -7.72 3.13
N LYS A 82 -14.79 -8.92 3.66
CA LYS A 82 -13.74 -9.74 4.31
C LYS A 82 -13.44 -11.06 3.62
N LEU A 83 -12.21 -11.53 3.77
CA LEU A 83 -11.75 -12.87 3.42
C LEU A 83 -11.02 -13.51 4.59
N ASP A 84 -11.48 -14.69 5.00
CA ASP A 84 -10.79 -15.56 5.94
C ASP A 84 -9.87 -16.51 5.17
N LEU A 85 -8.56 -16.23 5.18
CA LEU A 85 -7.57 -16.92 4.36
C LEU A 85 -7.15 -18.23 5.04
N GLN A 86 -7.44 -19.35 4.40
CA GLN A 86 -7.35 -20.71 4.94
C GLN A 86 -6.80 -21.73 3.93
N ILE A 87 -6.73 -21.37 2.65
CA ILE A 87 -6.21 -22.20 1.56
C ILE A 87 -5.11 -21.41 0.86
N SER A 88 -3.92 -22.02 0.75
CA SER A 88 -2.76 -21.43 0.07
C SER A 88 -2.93 -21.45 -1.46
N GLY A 89 -2.31 -20.50 -2.17
CA GLY A 89 -2.48 -20.32 -3.62
C GLY A 89 -2.44 -18.87 -4.09
N SER A 90 -2.91 -18.63 -5.31
CA SER A 90 -3.10 -17.30 -5.90
C SER A 90 -4.58 -17.01 -6.12
N TYR A 91 -5.00 -15.80 -5.78
CA TYR A 91 -6.39 -15.37 -5.89
C TYR A 91 -6.45 -13.96 -6.48
N GLN A 92 -7.27 -13.78 -7.51
CA GLN A 92 -7.56 -12.47 -8.07
C GLN A 92 -8.75 -11.85 -7.34
N TYR A 93 -8.72 -10.53 -7.18
CA TYR A 93 -9.88 -9.73 -6.84
C TYR A 93 -10.05 -8.60 -7.85
N TYR A 94 -11.30 -8.15 -8.02
CA TYR A 94 -11.61 -6.93 -8.74
C TYR A 94 -12.83 -6.27 -8.11
N PHE A 95 -13.08 -5.01 -8.48
CA PHE A 95 -14.29 -4.32 -8.06
C PHE A 95 -14.91 -3.51 -9.20
N ASN A 96 -16.24 -3.53 -9.24
CA ASN A 96 -17.03 -2.85 -10.25
C ASN A 96 -17.70 -1.61 -9.69
N LEU A 97 -17.78 -0.57 -10.51
CA LEU A 97 -18.67 0.58 -10.35
C LEU A 97 -19.91 0.33 -11.21
N GLY A 98 -21.00 -0.09 -10.57
CA GLY A 98 -22.14 -0.67 -11.28
C GLY A 98 -21.71 -1.88 -12.10
N ASN A 99 -21.74 -1.75 -13.44
CA ASN A 99 -21.40 -2.82 -14.37
C ASN A 99 -19.95 -2.78 -14.90
N GLU A 100 -19.18 -1.71 -14.64
CA GLU A 100 -17.83 -1.53 -15.21
C GLU A 100 -16.73 -1.87 -14.20
N LYS A 101 -15.72 -2.66 -14.60
CA LYS A 101 -14.56 -3.00 -13.76
C LYS A 101 -13.67 -1.78 -13.56
N SER A 102 -13.64 -1.24 -12.35
CA SER A 102 -12.91 -0.02 -12.00
C SER A 102 -11.46 -0.30 -11.60
N GLY A 103 -11.20 -1.42 -10.89
CA GLY A 103 -9.85 -1.80 -10.47
C GLY A 103 -9.77 -3.25 -9.98
N GLY A 104 -8.60 -3.64 -9.48
CA GLY A 104 -8.32 -4.99 -9.00
C GLY A 104 -6.83 -5.33 -8.89
N GLY A 105 -6.54 -6.59 -8.57
CA GLY A 105 -5.19 -7.13 -8.43
C GLY A 105 -5.20 -8.57 -7.91
N TYR A 106 -4.08 -9.02 -7.36
CA TYR A 106 -3.91 -10.38 -6.83
C TYR A 106 -3.53 -10.40 -5.35
N ILE A 107 -3.76 -11.54 -4.72
CA ILE A 107 -3.35 -11.89 -3.35
C ILE A 107 -2.74 -13.30 -3.43
N VAL A 108 -1.50 -13.44 -2.99
CA VAL A 108 -0.84 -14.74 -2.80
C VAL A 108 -0.96 -15.16 -1.34
N VAL A 109 -1.43 -16.38 -1.09
CA VAL A 109 -1.56 -16.96 0.24
C VAL A 109 -0.54 -18.10 0.38
N ASP A 110 0.36 -17.95 1.35
CA ASP A 110 1.52 -18.84 1.50
C ASP A 110 1.18 -20.18 2.19
N PRO A 111 1.79 -21.30 1.78
CA PRO A 111 1.49 -22.65 2.28
C PRO A 111 2.17 -22.93 3.62
N ILE A 112 1.43 -23.55 4.55
CA ILE A 112 2.01 -24.05 5.81
C ILE A 112 2.65 -25.42 5.57
N LEU A 113 3.99 -25.45 5.53
CA LEU A 113 4.76 -26.70 5.53
C LEU A 113 4.67 -27.39 6.89
N ARG A 114 4.63 -28.74 6.89
CA ARG A 114 4.51 -29.54 8.11
C ARG A 114 5.37 -30.80 8.08
N VAL A 115 5.96 -31.12 9.23
CA VAL A 115 6.91 -32.21 9.43
C VAL A 115 6.73 -32.85 10.82
N GLY A 116 7.36 -34.00 11.02
CA GLY A 116 7.31 -34.75 12.28
C GLY A 116 6.01 -35.52 12.51
N ALA A 117 6.05 -36.52 13.40
CA ALA A 117 4.89 -37.33 13.77
C ALA A 117 3.80 -36.54 14.52
N ASP A 118 4.14 -35.37 15.06
CA ASP A 118 3.23 -34.38 15.66
C ASP A 118 2.70 -33.35 14.64
N ASN A 119 3.17 -33.39 13.39
CA ASN A 119 2.72 -32.55 12.27
C ASN A 119 2.87 -31.04 12.54
N HIS A 120 3.95 -30.66 13.24
CA HIS A 120 4.28 -29.29 13.57
C HIS A 120 4.64 -28.46 12.33
N VAL A 121 4.55 -27.14 12.46
CA VAL A 121 4.82 -26.21 11.35
C VAL A 121 6.33 -26.05 11.17
N LEU A 122 6.79 -26.18 9.93
CA LEU A 122 8.10 -25.71 9.49
C LEU A 122 7.91 -24.34 8.80
N PRO A 123 8.39 -23.22 9.38
CA PRO A 123 8.32 -21.92 8.73
C PRO A 123 9.10 -21.90 7.40
N LEU A 124 8.63 -21.12 6.42
CA LEU A 124 9.29 -21.01 5.12
C LEU A 124 10.73 -20.47 5.26
N ASP A 125 10.92 -19.43 6.08
CA ASP A 125 12.23 -18.83 6.40
C ASP A 125 13.16 -19.75 7.24
N CYS A 126 12.72 -20.97 7.55
CA CYS A 126 13.49 -21.99 8.24
C CYS A 126 13.79 -23.22 7.37
N VAL A 127 13.38 -23.24 6.10
CA VAL A 127 13.74 -24.33 5.17
C VAL A 127 15.24 -24.28 4.88
N THR A 128 15.93 -25.40 5.16
CA THR A 128 17.35 -25.62 4.85
C THR A 128 17.48 -26.83 3.93
N LEU A 129 17.82 -26.57 2.66
CA LEU A 129 17.76 -27.54 1.57
C LEU A 129 19.14 -28.05 1.15
N GLN A 130 19.32 -29.36 0.95
CA GLN A 130 20.51 -29.92 0.31
C GLN A 130 20.16 -30.67 -0.98
N THR A 131 20.80 -30.30 -2.10
CA THR A 131 20.64 -30.95 -3.40
C THR A 131 21.57 -32.15 -3.55
N PHE A 132 21.01 -33.31 -3.91
CA PHE A 132 21.73 -34.55 -4.17
C PHE A 132 21.61 -34.99 -5.64
N LEU A 133 22.76 -35.21 -6.28
CA LEU A 133 22.84 -35.91 -7.56
C LEU A 133 22.48 -37.40 -7.34
N ALA A 134 21.24 -37.79 -7.66
CA ALA A 134 20.68 -39.09 -7.27
C ALA A 134 21.50 -40.30 -7.78
N LYS A 135 22.13 -40.20 -8.96
CA LYS A 135 23.04 -41.23 -9.49
C LYS A 135 24.26 -41.51 -8.60
N CYS A 136 24.69 -40.55 -7.77
CA CYS A 136 25.82 -40.69 -6.85
C CYS A 136 25.43 -41.33 -5.50
N LEU A 137 24.13 -41.51 -5.22
CA LEU A 137 23.64 -42.20 -4.02
C LEU A 137 23.81 -43.73 -4.07
N GLY A 138 24.14 -44.30 -5.23
CA GLY A 138 24.34 -45.75 -5.37
C GLY A 138 23.05 -46.56 -5.19
N PRO A 139 23.15 -47.84 -4.77
CA PRO A 139 21.98 -48.71 -4.59
C PRO A 139 21.09 -48.26 -3.42
N PHE A 140 19.77 -48.30 -3.62
CA PHE A 140 18.74 -47.73 -2.72
C PHE A 140 18.86 -48.15 -1.25
N HIS A 141 19.31 -49.37 -0.96
CA HIS A 141 19.50 -49.84 0.42
C HIS A 141 20.59 -49.09 1.22
N GLU A 142 21.45 -48.31 0.56
CA GLU A 142 22.45 -47.45 1.21
C GLU A 142 21.97 -46.00 1.32
N TRP A 143 20.91 -45.61 0.62
CA TRP A 143 20.44 -44.23 0.58
C TRP A 143 20.09 -43.70 1.96
N GLU A 144 19.47 -44.50 2.82
CA GLU A 144 19.14 -44.07 4.17
C GLU A 144 20.40 -43.62 4.93
N ASN A 145 21.49 -44.39 4.88
CA ASN A 145 22.74 -44.03 5.53
C ASN A 145 23.43 -42.82 4.87
N ARG A 146 23.37 -42.70 3.54
CA ARG A 146 23.99 -41.60 2.79
C ARG A 146 23.25 -40.27 2.95
N LEU A 147 21.92 -40.30 3.04
CA LEU A 147 21.04 -39.14 3.24
C LEU A 147 20.94 -38.73 4.71
N LYS A 148 21.14 -39.67 5.65
CA LYS A 148 21.18 -39.39 7.10
C LYS A 148 22.28 -38.38 7.48
N VAL A 149 23.34 -38.24 6.68
CA VAL A 149 24.34 -37.17 6.83
C VAL A 149 23.68 -35.78 6.79
N ALA A 150 22.75 -35.54 5.86
CA ALA A 150 22.05 -34.25 5.76
C ALA A 150 21.17 -33.95 6.99
N LYS A 151 20.58 -34.99 7.60
CA LYS A 151 19.89 -34.88 8.89
C LYS A 151 20.85 -34.52 10.01
N GLU A 152 22.03 -35.15 10.05
CA GLU A 152 23.03 -34.97 11.09
C GLU A 152 23.78 -33.64 10.98
N THR A 153 23.83 -33.01 9.80
CA THR A 153 24.30 -31.63 9.59
C THR A 153 23.20 -30.56 9.72
N GLY A 154 21.94 -30.95 9.94
CA GLY A 154 20.85 -30.02 10.27
C GLY A 154 20.03 -29.49 9.08
N TYR A 155 20.17 -30.06 7.88
CA TYR A 155 19.23 -29.78 6.79
C TYR A 155 17.83 -30.35 7.11
N ASN A 156 16.77 -29.69 6.63
CA ASN A 156 15.38 -30.12 6.80
C ASN A 156 14.60 -30.29 5.47
N MET A 157 15.26 -30.11 4.33
CA MET A 157 14.72 -30.50 3.02
C MET A 157 15.81 -31.16 2.16
N ILE A 158 15.45 -32.21 1.42
CA ILE A 158 16.30 -32.79 0.38
C ILE A 158 15.71 -32.49 -1.00
N HIS A 159 16.57 -32.02 -1.90
CA HIS A 159 16.27 -31.95 -3.32
C HIS A 159 16.99 -33.07 -4.06
N PHE A 160 16.24 -33.86 -4.84
CA PHE A 160 16.81 -34.88 -5.71
C PHE A 160 16.79 -34.42 -7.18
N THR A 161 17.93 -34.48 -7.86
CA THR A 161 17.92 -34.53 -9.35
C THR A 161 17.11 -35.74 -9.82
N PRO A 162 16.60 -35.78 -11.07
CA PRO A 162 15.62 -36.77 -11.49
C PRO A 162 15.98 -38.23 -11.16
N LEU A 163 15.02 -38.96 -10.60
CA LEU A 163 15.13 -40.34 -10.10
C LEU A 163 14.83 -41.40 -11.18
N GLN A 164 14.49 -40.96 -12.37
CA GLN A 164 14.07 -41.73 -13.52
C GLN A 164 15.24 -42.46 -14.22
N LYS A 165 14.93 -43.41 -15.11
CA LYS A 165 15.89 -44.21 -15.88
C LYS A 165 16.78 -43.33 -16.77
N LEU A 166 18.09 -43.43 -16.60
CA LEU A 166 19.07 -42.60 -17.32
C LEU A 166 19.48 -43.18 -18.69
N GLY A 167 19.92 -42.30 -19.59
CA GLY A 167 20.51 -42.64 -20.88
C GLY A 167 21.98 -43.06 -20.84
N LEU A 168 22.54 -43.38 -22.01
CA LEU A 168 23.94 -43.82 -22.19
C LEU A 168 24.97 -42.79 -21.68
N SER A 169 24.63 -41.50 -21.68
CA SER A 169 25.46 -40.43 -21.11
C SER A 169 25.52 -40.45 -19.58
N ARG A 170 24.58 -41.16 -18.92
CA ARG A 170 24.37 -41.19 -17.46
C ARG A 170 24.29 -39.78 -16.84
N SER A 171 23.77 -38.81 -17.60
CA SER A 171 23.34 -37.50 -17.10
C SER A 171 21.96 -37.62 -16.45
N CYS A 172 21.75 -36.96 -15.30
CA CYS A 172 20.49 -37.02 -14.55
C CYS A 172 19.29 -36.47 -15.36
N TYR A 173 19.53 -35.53 -16.28
CA TYR A 173 18.48 -34.91 -17.10
C TYR A 173 18.25 -35.66 -18.43
N SER A 174 19.20 -36.49 -18.86
CA SER A 174 19.08 -37.31 -20.08
C SER A 174 18.32 -38.61 -19.78
N LEU A 175 17.00 -38.51 -19.67
CA LEU A 175 16.13 -39.61 -19.25
C LEU A 175 15.76 -40.55 -20.42
N ALA A 176 16.07 -41.84 -20.27
CA ALA A 176 15.75 -42.91 -21.22
C ALA A 176 14.31 -43.47 -21.07
N ASP A 177 13.73 -43.32 -19.87
CA ASP A 177 12.32 -43.58 -19.59
C ASP A 177 11.90 -42.73 -18.39
N GLN A 178 10.93 -41.83 -18.59
CA GLN A 178 10.46 -40.90 -17.58
C GLN A 178 9.49 -41.55 -16.56
N LEU A 179 9.03 -42.78 -16.79
CA LEU A 179 8.08 -43.51 -15.97
C LEU A 179 8.76 -44.57 -15.08
N GLU A 180 9.87 -45.15 -15.55
CA GLU A 180 10.65 -46.13 -14.78
C GLU A 180 11.67 -45.45 -13.84
N VAL A 181 11.76 -45.91 -12.59
CA VAL A 181 12.85 -45.58 -11.64
C VAL A 181 14.19 -46.04 -12.21
N ASN A 182 15.28 -45.31 -11.97
CA ASN A 182 16.62 -45.74 -12.39
C ASN A 182 16.95 -47.16 -11.88
N PRO A 183 17.19 -48.14 -12.78
CA PRO A 183 17.48 -49.51 -12.37
C PRO A 183 18.81 -49.62 -11.60
N GLU A 184 19.74 -48.67 -11.76
CA GLU A 184 21.00 -48.61 -10.98
C GLU A 184 20.78 -48.44 -9.47
N PHE A 185 19.59 -47.99 -9.04
CA PHE A 185 19.21 -47.93 -7.63
C PHE A 185 18.82 -49.31 -7.07
N SER A 186 18.72 -50.35 -7.90
CA SER A 186 18.40 -51.71 -7.47
C SER A 186 19.63 -52.43 -6.92
N SER A 187 19.45 -53.28 -5.91
CA SER A 187 20.49 -54.22 -5.50
C SER A 187 20.33 -55.55 -6.24
N HIS A 188 21.37 -56.40 -6.23
CA HIS A 188 21.36 -57.71 -6.88
C HIS A 188 20.17 -58.61 -6.45
N ASN A 189 19.60 -58.36 -5.27
CA ASN A 189 18.51 -59.15 -4.70
C ASN A 189 17.16 -58.39 -4.57
N LYS A 190 17.08 -57.10 -4.91
CA LYS A 190 15.83 -56.31 -4.84
C LYS A 190 15.81 -55.16 -5.86
N LYS A 191 14.79 -55.13 -6.73
CA LYS A 191 14.48 -53.98 -7.59
C LYS A 191 13.90 -52.82 -6.76
N CYS A 192 14.38 -51.60 -7.01
CA CYS A 192 13.82 -50.38 -6.42
C CYS A 192 12.52 -49.95 -7.14
N THR A 193 11.54 -49.42 -6.41
CA THR A 193 10.27 -48.93 -6.97
C THR A 193 9.88 -47.55 -6.41
N TRP A 194 8.97 -46.85 -7.10
CA TRP A 194 8.41 -45.58 -6.60
C TRP A 194 7.73 -45.71 -5.22
N ASN A 195 7.24 -46.90 -4.86
CA ASN A 195 6.66 -47.15 -3.53
C ASN A 195 7.75 -47.26 -2.44
N ASP A 196 8.91 -47.84 -2.75
CA ASP A 196 10.05 -47.89 -1.83
C ASP A 196 10.59 -46.47 -1.55
N ILE A 197 10.75 -45.68 -2.62
CA ILE A 197 11.17 -44.27 -2.54
C ILE A 197 10.14 -43.45 -1.75
N GLY A 198 8.85 -43.59 -2.04
CA GLY A 198 7.78 -42.90 -1.32
C GLY A 198 7.71 -43.25 0.17
N ALA A 199 7.99 -44.51 0.53
CA ALA A 199 8.09 -44.93 1.92
C ALA A 199 9.30 -44.29 2.64
N LEU A 200 10.45 -44.14 1.97
CA LEU A 200 11.59 -43.40 2.51
C LEU A 200 11.28 -41.90 2.68
N VAL A 201 10.60 -41.26 1.72
CA VAL A 201 10.19 -39.85 1.82
C VAL A 201 9.25 -39.60 3.00
N GLU A 202 8.22 -40.44 3.20
CA GLU A 202 7.36 -40.31 4.39
C GLU A 202 8.10 -40.70 5.68
N LYS A 203 9.05 -41.63 5.66
CA LYS A 203 9.93 -41.90 6.83
C LYS A 203 10.74 -40.65 7.20
N MET A 204 11.38 -40.01 6.23
CA MET A 204 12.14 -38.78 6.42
C MET A 204 11.25 -37.65 6.98
N LYS A 205 10.05 -37.47 6.44
CA LYS A 205 9.11 -36.46 6.92
C LYS A 205 8.67 -36.68 8.37
N ASN A 206 8.30 -37.91 8.72
CA ASN A 206 7.65 -38.21 10.00
C ASN A 206 8.64 -38.58 11.14
N GLU A 207 9.81 -39.16 10.83
CA GLU A 207 10.84 -39.55 11.81
C GLU A 207 12.07 -38.64 11.81
N TRP A 208 12.33 -37.91 10.71
CA TRP A 208 13.53 -37.06 10.58
C TRP A 208 13.21 -35.57 10.50
N ASN A 209 11.92 -35.21 10.45
CA ASN A 209 11.41 -33.86 10.23
C ASN A 209 11.87 -33.25 8.89
N MET A 210 12.18 -34.08 7.89
CA MET A 210 12.74 -33.64 6.60
C MET A 210 11.74 -33.77 5.44
N LEU A 211 11.56 -32.72 4.65
CA LEU A 211 10.79 -32.76 3.40
C LEU A 211 11.64 -33.19 2.20
N CYS A 212 10.99 -33.55 1.08
CA CYS A 212 11.65 -33.93 -0.16
C CYS A 212 10.97 -33.32 -1.39
N ILE A 213 11.77 -32.82 -2.33
CA ILE A 213 11.37 -32.33 -3.66
C ILE A 213 12.28 -32.90 -4.76
N THR A 214 11.89 -32.78 -6.04
CA THR A 214 12.69 -33.23 -7.19
C THR A 214 12.47 -32.38 -8.44
N ASP A 215 13.46 -32.34 -9.33
CA ASP A 215 13.38 -31.71 -10.65
C ASP A 215 12.41 -32.43 -11.61
N VAL A 216 11.92 -31.69 -12.59
CA VAL A 216 11.04 -32.16 -13.67
C VAL A 216 11.54 -31.73 -15.04
N VAL A 217 11.77 -32.69 -15.95
CA VAL A 217 12.32 -32.43 -17.29
C VAL A 217 11.22 -32.53 -18.33
N TYR A 218 10.81 -31.37 -18.88
CA TYR A 218 9.82 -31.30 -19.96
C TYR A 218 10.45 -31.28 -21.37
N ASN A 219 11.70 -30.84 -21.47
CA ASN A 219 12.25 -30.33 -22.74
C ASN A 219 12.98 -31.39 -23.58
N HIS A 220 13.46 -32.50 -23.00
CA HIS A 220 14.27 -33.50 -23.72
C HIS A 220 14.23 -34.92 -23.13
N THR A 221 14.85 -35.87 -23.83
CA THR A 221 14.99 -37.30 -23.48
C THR A 221 16.36 -37.82 -23.94
N ALA A 222 16.74 -39.04 -23.56
CA ALA A 222 17.99 -39.65 -24.01
C ALA A 222 17.93 -40.13 -25.47
N ALA A 223 19.02 -39.96 -26.22
CA ALA A 223 19.15 -40.44 -27.60
C ALA A 223 19.06 -41.97 -27.76
N ASN A 224 19.07 -42.73 -26.66
CA ASN A 224 18.93 -44.18 -26.62
C ASN A 224 17.59 -44.68 -26.05
N SER A 225 16.63 -43.79 -25.78
CA SER A 225 15.28 -44.16 -25.31
C SER A 225 14.67 -45.20 -26.25
N GLU A 226 14.24 -46.35 -25.72
CA GLU A 226 13.69 -47.43 -26.55
C GLU A 226 12.38 -47.01 -27.21
N TRP A 227 11.58 -46.21 -26.51
CA TRP A 227 10.36 -45.60 -27.06
C TRP A 227 10.65 -44.67 -28.24
N LEU A 228 11.83 -44.03 -28.32
CA LEU A 228 12.24 -43.19 -29.46
C LEU A 228 12.60 -44.02 -30.70
N ARG A 229 12.80 -45.34 -30.57
CA ARG A 229 12.90 -46.26 -31.73
C ARG A 229 11.54 -46.68 -32.26
N MET A 230 10.54 -46.73 -31.38
CA MET A 230 9.14 -46.99 -31.76
C MET A 230 8.45 -45.72 -32.28
N HIS A 231 8.84 -44.57 -31.74
CA HIS A 231 8.34 -43.23 -32.05
C HIS A 231 9.46 -42.26 -32.46
N PRO A 232 10.19 -42.53 -33.57
CA PRO A 232 11.26 -41.66 -34.04
C PRO A 232 10.77 -40.27 -34.50
N GLU A 233 9.47 -40.09 -34.73
CA GLU A 233 8.83 -38.81 -35.01
C GLU A 233 8.90 -37.80 -33.85
N CYS A 234 9.10 -38.27 -32.62
CA CYS A 234 9.26 -37.43 -31.44
C CYS A 234 10.65 -36.77 -31.33
N GLY A 235 11.57 -37.10 -32.24
CA GLY A 235 12.89 -36.49 -32.35
C GLY A 235 13.19 -36.01 -33.77
N TYR A 236 14.16 -35.12 -33.90
CA TYR A 236 14.54 -34.48 -35.15
C TYR A 236 15.42 -35.41 -35.99
N ASN A 237 14.92 -35.84 -37.15
CA ASN A 237 15.49 -36.91 -37.97
C ASN A 237 15.46 -36.56 -39.47
N LEU A 238 16.13 -37.34 -40.33
CA LEU A 238 16.25 -37.01 -41.77
C LEU A 238 14.93 -37.10 -42.58
N VAL A 239 13.81 -37.43 -41.95
CA VAL A 239 12.46 -37.49 -42.57
C VAL A 239 11.58 -36.33 -42.11
N ASN A 240 11.54 -36.00 -40.82
CA ASN A 240 10.80 -34.84 -40.28
C ASN A 240 11.66 -33.56 -40.12
N SER A 241 12.95 -33.65 -40.41
CA SER A 241 13.93 -32.56 -40.42
C SER A 241 14.93 -32.75 -41.56
N PRO A 242 14.46 -32.79 -42.83
CA PRO A 242 15.29 -33.04 -44.01
C PRO A 242 16.42 -32.02 -44.21
N HIS A 243 16.33 -30.82 -43.62
CA HIS A 243 17.41 -29.83 -43.57
C HIS A 243 18.68 -30.30 -42.86
N LEU A 244 18.60 -31.39 -42.09
CA LEU A 244 19.76 -32.04 -41.50
C LEU A 244 20.50 -32.97 -42.50
N LYS A 245 19.99 -33.21 -43.72
CA LYS A 245 20.65 -34.11 -44.70
C LYS A 245 22.05 -33.62 -45.14
N PRO A 246 22.31 -32.34 -45.47
CA PRO A 246 23.66 -31.89 -45.79
C PRO A 246 24.55 -31.82 -44.55
N ALA A 247 23.98 -31.46 -43.39
CA ALA A 247 24.69 -31.48 -42.11
C ALA A 247 25.14 -32.89 -41.74
N TRP A 248 24.29 -33.90 -41.98
CA TRP A 248 24.61 -35.32 -41.81
C TRP A 248 25.64 -35.80 -42.84
N VAL A 249 25.53 -35.40 -44.11
CA VAL A 249 26.58 -35.72 -45.12
C VAL A 249 27.92 -35.10 -44.73
N LEU A 250 27.94 -33.89 -44.17
CA LEU A 250 29.14 -33.23 -43.66
C LEU A 250 29.69 -33.95 -42.41
N ASP A 251 28.85 -34.21 -41.41
CA ASP A 251 29.19 -34.98 -40.19
C ASP A 251 29.79 -36.33 -40.56
N ARG A 252 29.10 -37.12 -41.39
CA ARG A 252 29.61 -38.43 -41.84
C ARG A 252 30.94 -38.30 -42.57
N ALA A 253 31.12 -37.28 -43.40
CA ALA A 253 32.37 -37.06 -44.12
C ALA A 253 33.53 -36.65 -43.18
N LEU A 254 33.27 -35.80 -42.19
CA LEU A 254 34.24 -35.41 -41.16
C LEU A 254 34.56 -36.59 -40.24
N TRP A 255 33.56 -37.37 -39.82
CA TRP A 255 33.76 -38.61 -39.07
C TRP A 255 34.63 -39.61 -39.83
N HIS A 256 34.36 -39.82 -41.12
CA HIS A 256 35.18 -40.71 -41.94
C HIS A 256 36.60 -40.17 -42.15
N LEU A 257 36.80 -38.84 -42.20
CA LEU A 257 38.13 -38.24 -42.14
C LEU A 257 38.81 -38.48 -40.79
N SER A 258 38.12 -38.30 -39.65
CA SER A 258 38.65 -38.60 -38.32
C SER A 258 39.10 -40.06 -38.18
N CYS A 259 38.31 -41.01 -38.70
CA CYS A 259 38.73 -42.42 -38.80
C CYS A 259 39.99 -42.57 -39.68
N MET A 260 40.05 -41.93 -40.85
CA MET A 260 41.23 -42.01 -41.72
C MET A 260 42.50 -41.42 -41.09
N VAL A 261 42.37 -40.32 -40.32
CA VAL A 261 43.47 -39.74 -39.56
C VAL A 261 43.93 -40.68 -38.45
N ALA A 262 43.01 -41.22 -37.65
CA ALA A 262 43.31 -42.19 -36.58
C ALA A 262 43.95 -43.48 -37.12
N ASP A 263 43.49 -43.96 -38.29
CA ASP A 263 44.07 -45.11 -39.01
C ASP A 263 45.44 -44.81 -39.65
N GLY A 264 45.98 -43.59 -39.53
CA GLY A 264 47.25 -43.17 -40.14
C GLY A 264 47.20 -42.94 -41.66
N LYS A 265 46.02 -43.03 -42.30
CA LYS A 265 45.82 -42.93 -43.76
C LYS A 265 45.97 -41.50 -44.30
N CYS A 266 46.37 -40.55 -43.46
CA CYS A 266 46.66 -39.16 -43.81
C CYS A 266 48.11 -38.72 -43.51
N ILE A 267 48.98 -39.63 -43.05
CA ILE A 267 50.39 -39.34 -42.73
C ILE A 267 51.13 -38.73 -43.94
N ASP A 268 50.96 -39.31 -45.13
CA ASP A 268 51.56 -38.83 -46.39
C ASP A 268 51.06 -37.44 -46.83
N LYS A 269 50.05 -36.89 -46.15
CA LYS A 269 49.51 -35.53 -46.35
C LYS A 269 49.84 -34.58 -45.19
N GLY A 270 50.76 -34.97 -44.30
CA GLY A 270 51.19 -34.18 -43.15
C GLY A 270 50.22 -34.20 -41.97
N VAL A 271 49.36 -35.22 -41.86
CA VAL A 271 48.43 -35.40 -40.74
C VAL A 271 48.63 -36.79 -40.11
N PRO A 272 49.44 -36.91 -39.05
CA PRO A 272 49.55 -38.14 -38.27
C PRO A 272 48.30 -38.34 -37.37
N PRO A 273 48.13 -39.55 -36.77
CA PRO A 273 47.02 -39.84 -35.85
C PRO A 273 46.94 -38.94 -34.61
N LEU A 274 48.05 -38.32 -34.21
CA LEU A 274 48.17 -37.44 -33.04
C LEU A 274 48.39 -35.99 -33.48
N ILE A 275 47.54 -35.08 -33.03
CA ILE A 275 47.50 -33.68 -33.48
C ILE A 275 48.06 -32.78 -32.36
N GLU A 276 49.27 -32.27 -32.55
CA GLU A 276 50.03 -31.61 -31.47
C GLU A 276 50.44 -30.16 -31.81
N ASN A 277 50.14 -29.67 -33.01
CA ASN A 277 50.60 -28.37 -33.49
C ASN A 277 49.76 -27.80 -34.65
N ASP A 278 49.91 -26.49 -34.89
CA ASP A 278 49.21 -25.75 -35.94
C ASP A 278 49.52 -26.23 -37.36
N HIS A 279 50.67 -26.87 -37.61
CA HIS A 279 50.97 -27.41 -38.93
C HIS A 279 50.06 -28.61 -39.26
N HIS A 280 49.86 -29.52 -38.29
CA HIS A 280 48.92 -30.64 -38.44
C HIS A 280 47.48 -30.12 -38.64
N LEU A 281 47.08 -29.07 -37.89
CA LEU A 281 45.77 -28.42 -38.05
C LEU A 281 45.60 -27.77 -39.43
N ASN A 282 46.63 -27.11 -39.96
CA ASN A 282 46.60 -26.54 -41.31
C ASN A 282 46.56 -27.63 -42.40
N CYS A 283 47.24 -28.76 -42.22
CA CYS A 283 47.12 -29.90 -43.13
C CYS A 283 45.73 -30.57 -43.04
N ILE A 284 45.12 -30.69 -41.86
CA ILE A 284 43.71 -31.12 -41.73
C ILE A 284 42.78 -30.16 -42.49
N ARG A 285 42.92 -28.84 -42.27
CA ARG A 285 42.15 -27.81 -42.98
C ARG A 285 42.30 -27.95 -44.50
N LYS A 286 43.51 -28.24 -44.98
CA LYS A 286 43.80 -28.47 -46.40
C LYS A 286 43.10 -29.74 -46.94
N ILE A 287 43.17 -30.87 -46.23
CA ILE A 287 42.47 -32.11 -46.62
C ILE A 287 40.95 -31.89 -46.63
N ILE A 288 40.39 -31.17 -45.64
CA ILE A 288 38.95 -30.84 -45.63
C ILE A 288 38.56 -30.05 -46.88
N TRP A 289 39.33 -29.02 -47.24
CA TRP A 289 39.03 -28.14 -48.38
C TRP A 289 39.33 -28.73 -49.77
N GLU A 290 40.42 -29.46 -49.93
CA GLU A 290 40.90 -29.95 -51.24
C GLU A 290 40.47 -31.40 -51.52
N ASP A 291 40.40 -32.26 -50.50
CA ASP A 291 40.05 -33.67 -50.67
C ASP A 291 38.61 -34.01 -50.35
N ILE A 292 38.03 -33.44 -49.28
CA ILE A 292 36.72 -33.87 -48.78
C ILE A 292 35.60 -33.05 -49.41
N TYR A 293 35.60 -31.72 -49.19
CA TYR A 293 34.56 -30.81 -49.65
C TYR A 293 34.23 -30.95 -51.15
N PRO A 294 35.22 -31.11 -52.07
CA PRO A 294 34.95 -31.25 -53.50
C PRO A 294 34.33 -32.60 -53.90
N LYS A 295 34.46 -33.64 -53.08
CA LYS A 295 33.90 -34.98 -53.34
C LYS A 295 32.49 -35.14 -52.77
N ILE A 296 32.23 -34.57 -51.59
CA ILE A 296 30.90 -34.58 -50.98
C ILE A 296 29.97 -33.52 -51.57
N LYS A 297 30.54 -32.50 -52.23
CA LYS A 297 29.84 -31.47 -53.00
C LYS A 297 28.61 -30.91 -52.30
N LEU A 298 28.77 -30.41 -51.07
CA LEU A 298 27.63 -30.00 -50.25
C LEU A 298 26.80 -28.89 -50.92
N TRP A 299 27.45 -28.01 -51.69
CA TRP A 299 26.81 -26.96 -52.47
C TRP A 299 25.71 -27.47 -53.42
N GLU A 300 25.76 -28.72 -53.91
CA GLU A 300 24.70 -29.25 -54.78
C GLU A 300 23.37 -29.33 -54.04
N PHE A 301 23.38 -29.58 -52.72
CA PHE A 301 22.18 -29.53 -51.89
C PHE A 301 21.59 -28.12 -51.76
N PHE A 302 22.37 -27.07 -52.06
CA PHE A 302 21.98 -25.65 -51.94
C PHE A 302 21.99 -24.94 -53.31
N GLN A 303 21.91 -25.68 -54.41
CA GLN A 303 21.94 -25.15 -55.78
C GLN A 303 20.70 -25.52 -56.60
N VAL A 304 20.41 -24.66 -57.58
CA VAL A 304 19.29 -24.74 -58.52
C VAL A 304 19.78 -25.31 -59.85
N ASP A 305 18.98 -26.16 -60.50
CA ASP A 305 19.14 -26.39 -61.95
C ASP A 305 18.75 -25.11 -62.71
N VAL A 306 19.76 -24.30 -63.02
CA VAL A 306 19.63 -22.99 -63.67
C VAL A 306 18.87 -23.08 -65.00
N ASN A 307 19.09 -24.15 -65.78
CA ASN A 307 18.42 -24.31 -67.08
C ASN A 307 16.92 -24.53 -66.90
N LYS A 308 16.54 -25.35 -65.91
CA LYS A 308 15.15 -25.64 -65.55
C LYS A 308 14.43 -24.39 -65.01
N ALA A 309 15.07 -23.64 -64.12
CA ALA A 309 14.49 -22.43 -63.51
C ALA A 309 14.25 -21.28 -64.51
N VAL A 310 15.21 -20.98 -65.39
CA VAL A 310 15.09 -19.88 -66.38
C VAL A 310 13.94 -20.13 -67.37
N GLN A 311 13.69 -21.40 -67.72
CA GLN A 311 12.57 -21.80 -68.57
C GLN A 311 11.21 -21.54 -67.91
N GLN A 312 11.13 -21.78 -66.60
CA GLN A 312 9.92 -21.64 -65.78
C GLN A 312 9.59 -20.16 -65.51
N PHE A 313 10.61 -19.33 -65.23
CA PHE A 313 10.44 -17.87 -65.04
C PHE A 313 9.86 -17.18 -66.27
N ARG A 314 10.37 -17.48 -67.48
CA ARG A 314 9.85 -16.95 -68.76
C ARG A 314 8.38 -17.29 -69.01
N THR A 315 7.94 -18.45 -68.53
CA THR A 315 6.55 -18.95 -68.70
C THR A 315 5.56 -18.25 -67.77
N LEU A 316 6.03 -17.65 -66.68
CA LEU A 316 5.21 -16.91 -65.72
C LEU A 316 5.19 -15.41 -66.06
N LEU A 317 6.33 -14.84 -66.48
CA LEU A 317 6.42 -13.50 -67.09
C LEU A 317 5.41 -13.26 -68.23
N THR A 318 5.08 -14.30 -69.00
CA THR A 318 4.19 -14.22 -70.18
C THR A 318 2.70 -14.43 -69.88
N LYS A 319 2.32 -14.81 -68.65
CA LYS A 319 0.91 -15.09 -68.29
C LYS A 319 0.11 -13.90 -67.74
N GLY A 320 0.69 -12.70 -67.73
CA GLY A 320 -0.06 -11.43 -67.76
C GLY A 320 -0.86 -11.05 -66.50
N LYS A 321 -0.57 -11.61 -65.33
CA LYS A 321 -1.06 -11.09 -64.04
C LYS A 321 0.07 -10.40 -63.27
N ILE A 322 -0.02 -9.07 -63.17
CA ILE A 322 0.84 -8.23 -62.33
C ILE A 322 -0.07 -7.53 -61.32
N GLY A 323 0.34 -7.51 -60.05
CA GLY A 323 -0.38 -6.89 -58.94
C GLY A 323 -0.35 -7.78 -57.70
N THR A 324 0.28 -7.40 -56.57
CA THR A 324 0.82 -6.09 -56.17
C THR A 324 2.31 -6.13 -55.78
N LYS A 325 2.90 -4.94 -55.58
CA LYS A 325 4.33 -4.73 -55.32
C LYS A 325 4.87 -5.51 -54.12
N SER A 326 6.09 -6.02 -54.26
CA SER A 326 7.05 -6.28 -53.19
C SER A 326 7.62 -4.99 -52.59
N ASP A 327 8.32 -5.15 -51.47
CA ASP A 327 9.32 -4.20 -50.98
C ASP A 327 10.51 -4.11 -51.98
N PRO A 328 11.08 -2.91 -52.24
CA PRO A 328 12.30 -2.74 -53.05
C PRO A 328 13.56 -3.50 -52.59
N ASN A 329 13.56 -4.21 -51.46
CA ASN A 329 14.77 -4.82 -50.85
C ASN A 329 14.85 -6.37 -50.82
N GLN A 330 13.91 -7.10 -51.43
CA GLN A 330 14.04 -8.57 -51.61
C GLN A 330 15.15 -8.92 -52.64
N HIS A 331 15.82 -10.10 -52.58
CA HIS A 331 17.05 -10.43 -53.40
C HIS A 331 17.26 -11.95 -53.68
N LEU A 332 17.54 -12.38 -54.94
CA LEU A 332 17.24 -13.74 -55.45
C LEU A 332 17.90 -14.87 -54.66
N GLN A 333 17.17 -15.39 -53.69
CA GLN A 333 17.57 -16.54 -52.92
C GLN A 333 17.26 -17.82 -53.69
N VAL A 334 18.19 -18.77 -53.61
CA VAL A 334 17.90 -20.16 -53.89
C VAL A 334 16.87 -20.62 -52.87
N VAL A 335 15.64 -20.90 -53.33
CA VAL A 335 14.63 -21.59 -52.53
C VAL A 335 15.10 -23.04 -52.42
N GLN A 336 15.85 -23.26 -51.35
CA GLN A 336 16.38 -24.53 -50.91
C GLN A 336 15.42 -25.68 -51.21
N ASP A 337 15.89 -26.76 -51.85
CA ASP A 337 15.12 -28.01 -51.94
C ASP A 337 14.86 -28.45 -50.51
N PRO A 338 13.63 -28.38 -49.99
CA PRO A 338 13.52 -28.55 -48.55
C PRO A 338 13.48 -30.05 -48.17
N ASP A 339 13.40 -30.95 -49.18
CA ASP A 339 13.72 -32.39 -49.07
C ASP A 339 15.26 -32.63 -49.14
N TYR A 340 16.06 -31.57 -49.25
CA TYR A 340 17.53 -31.49 -49.40
C TYR A 340 18.13 -32.59 -50.28
N ARG A 341 17.69 -32.59 -51.54
CA ARG A 341 18.22 -33.37 -52.67
C ARG A 341 19.20 -32.51 -53.47
N ARG A 342 20.21 -33.16 -54.07
CA ARG A 342 21.21 -32.49 -54.93
C ARG A 342 20.53 -31.88 -56.16
N PHE A 343 20.80 -30.61 -56.42
CA PHE A 343 20.19 -29.77 -57.45
C PHE A 343 18.65 -29.66 -57.41
N GLY A 344 18.02 -30.03 -56.29
CA GLY A 344 16.56 -29.94 -56.16
C GLY A 344 16.05 -28.50 -56.01
N CYS A 345 16.92 -27.55 -55.66
CA CYS A 345 16.49 -26.23 -55.24
C CYS A 345 15.86 -25.46 -56.39
N THR A 346 14.99 -24.52 -56.05
CA THR A 346 14.25 -23.69 -56.99
C THR A 346 14.53 -22.22 -56.74
N VAL A 347 13.82 -21.33 -57.42
CA VAL A 347 13.64 -19.94 -57.01
C VAL A 347 12.15 -19.65 -57.03
N ASP A 348 11.65 -18.87 -56.07
CA ASP A 348 10.26 -18.43 -56.06
C ASP A 348 10.02 -17.56 -57.30
N MET A 349 9.05 -17.93 -58.13
CA MET A 349 8.81 -17.24 -59.41
C MET A 349 7.94 -16.00 -59.27
N ASN A 350 7.12 -15.92 -58.22
CA ASN A 350 6.31 -14.75 -57.91
C ASN A 350 7.17 -13.68 -57.23
N ILE A 351 8.11 -14.09 -56.38
CA ILE A 351 9.07 -13.18 -55.79
C ILE A 351 10.22 -12.91 -56.76
N ALA A 352 10.58 -13.79 -57.71
CA ALA A 352 11.38 -13.42 -58.89
C ALA A 352 10.70 -12.39 -59.81
N LEU A 353 9.38 -12.20 -59.70
CA LEU A 353 8.63 -11.07 -60.27
C LEU A 353 8.54 -9.86 -59.30
N ALA A 354 8.93 -10.04 -58.04
CA ALA A 354 8.74 -9.09 -56.94
C ALA A 354 10.02 -8.95 -56.09
N THR A 355 11.06 -8.38 -56.69
CA THR A 355 12.40 -8.06 -56.14
C THR A 355 13.29 -9.21 -55.64
N PHE A 356 12.74 -10.37 -55.23
CA PHE A 356 13.39 -11.70 -55.15
C PHE A 356 13.71 -12.43 -53.76
N ILE A 357 12.86 -12.44 -52.71
CA ILE A 357 12.85 -13.38 -51.51
C ILE A 357 13.67 -12.95 -50.24
N PRO A 358 13.26 -13.29 -48.97
CA PRO A 358 14.08 -14.20 -48.11
C PRO A 358 13.39 -15.10 -47.00
N HIS A 359 13.96 -16.31 -46.76
CA HIS A 359 14.06 -17.21 -45.56
C HIS A 359 12.87 -17.64 -44.60
N ARG A 360 12.87 -18.93 -44.14
CA ARG A 360 11.84 -19.64 -43.28
C ARG A 360 12.13 -19.83 -41.76
N TYR A 361 11.08 -20.17 -40.98
CA TYR A 361 11.07 -20.19 -39.50
C TYR A 361 10.29 -21.35 -38.80
N PHE A 362 9.86 -22.37 -39.54
CA PHE A 362 8.89 -23.39 -39.10
C PHE A 362 9.36 -24.80 -39.51
N THR A 363 8.83 -25.84 -38.86
CA THR A 363 9.02 -27.26 -39.22
C THR A 363 7.71 -27.90 -39.68
N TYR A 364 7.79 -28.91 -40.55
CA TYR A 364 6.66 -29.73 -40.96
C TYR A 364 7.13 -31.11 -41.47
N PRO A 365 6.32 -32.17 -41.33
CA PRO A 365 6.66 -33.54 -41.68
C PRO A 365 6.31 -33.91 -43.13
N PHE A 366 5.99 -32.93 -43.99
CA PHE A 366 5.77 -33.20 -45.41
C PHE A 366 7.08 -33.34 -46.15
N LYS A 367 7.03 -34.11 -47.23
CA LYS A 367 7.97 -33.86 -48.31
C LYS A 367 7.70 -32.49 -48.92
N ASP A 368 8.78 -31.98 -49.44
CA ASP A 368 9.07 -30.57 -49.52
C ASP A 368 9.10 -30.15 -51.00
N LEU A 369 8.35 -29.10 -51.29
CA LEU A 369 7.66 -28.88 -52.58
C LEU A 369 7.84 -27.44 -53.06
N THR A 370 7.20 -27.01 -54.17
CA THR A 370 7.32 -25.58 -54.54
C THR A 370 6.56 -24.70 -53.55
N VAL A 371 6.94 -23.42 -53.44
CA VAL A 371 6.27 -22.49 -52.51
C VAL A 371 4.77 -22.41 -52.80
N GLU A 372 4.34 -22.48 -54.06
CA GLU A 372 2.93 -22.52 -54.44
C GLU A 372 2.24 -23.84 -54.03
N GLU A 373 2.93 -24.98 -54.08
CA GLU A 373 2.41 -26.27 -53.62
C GLU A 373 2.28 -26.30 -52.10
N GLU A 374 3.28 -25.80 -51.36
CA GLU A 374 3.27 -25.72 -49.90
C GLU A 374 2.30 -24.65 -49.39
N GLN A 375 2.17 -23.53 -50.09
CA GLN A 375 1.11 -22.55 -49.85
C GLN A 375 -0.27 -23.15 -50.16
N SER A 376 -0.40 -24.01 -51.18
CA SER A 376 -1.63 -24.79 -51.35
C SER A 376 -1.87 -25.75 -50.19
N MET A 377 -0.81 -26.26 -49.52
CA MET A 377 -0.94 -27.05 -48.30
C MET A 377 -1.34 -26.22 -47.08
N MET A 378 -0.92 -24.96 -46.97
CA MET A 378 -1.47 -24.01 -45.98
C MET A 378 -2.99 -23.79 -46.14
N HIS A 379 -3.52 -24.06 -47.34
CA HIS A 379 -4.95 -24.02 -47.65
C HIS A 379 -5.63 -25.41 -47.68
N GLN A 380 -4.91 -26.48 -47.36
CA GLN A 380 -5.42 -27.85 -47.18
C GLN A 380 -5.36 -28.18 -45.68
N PRO A 381 -6.48 -28.16 -44.92
CA PRO A 381 -6.46 -28.29 -43.46
C PRO A 381 -5.84 -29.60 -42.94
N ASP A 382 -5.90 -30.67 -43.74
CA ASP A 382 -5.28 -31.97 -43.52
C ASP A 382 -3.74 -31.94 -43.61
N LYS A 383 -3.15 -30.83 -44.07
CA LYS A 383 -1.70 -30.65 -44.21
C LYS A 383 -1.21 -29.41 -43.48
N ALA A 384 -1.89 -28.28 -43.62
CA ALA A 384 -1.60 -27.02 -42.91
C ALA A 384 -1.33 -27.22 -41.40
N CYS A 385 -2.07 -28.12 -40.76
CA CYS A 385 -2.01 -28.37 -39.32
C CYS A 385 -0.67 -28.92 -38.80
N TYR A 386 0.22 -29.42 -39.66
CA TYR A 386 1.55 -29.90 -39.23
C TYR A 386 2.69 -28.88 -39.47
N PHE A 387 2.39 -27.66 -39.96
CA PHE A 387 3.35 -26.56 -40.06
C PHE A 387 3.50 -25.86 -38.70
N MET A 388 4.43 -26.36 -37.89
CA MET A 388 4.60 -26.01 -36.49
C MET A 388 5.78 -25.07 -36.25
N ALA A 389 5.63 -24.14 -35.31
CA ALA A 389 6.67 -23.20 -34.93
C ALA A 389 7.66 -23.83 -33.93
N HIS A 390 8.95 -23.52 -34.07
CA HIS A 390 9.96 -23.86 -33.06
C HIS A 390 9.94 -22.90 -31.87
N ASN A 391 10.40 -23.35 -30.71
CA ASN A 391 10.57 -22.53 -29.51
C ASN A 391 11.92 -21.78 -29.57
N GLY A 392 12.28 -21.08 -28.51
CA GLY A 392 13.50 -20.28 -28.46
C GLY A 392 13.42 -19.22 -27.38
N TRP A 393 14.32 -18.24 -27.46
CA TRP A 393 14.29 -17.03 -26.66
C TRP A 393 14.69 -15.82 -27.52
N VAL A 394 14.41 -14.61 -27.03
CA VAL A 394 14.73 -13.35 -27.71
C VAL A 394 15.41 -12.43 -26.69
N MET A 395 16.55 -11.84 -27.07
CA MET A 395 17.20 -10.82 -26.23
C MET A 395 16.29 -9.61 -26.03
N GLY A 396 15.79 -9.42 -24.80
CA GLY A 396 15.03 -8.24 -24.40
C GLY A 396 13.61 -8.10 -24.99
N ASP A 397 12.97 -9.19 -25.41
CA ASP A 397 11.53 -9.17 -25.75
C ASP A 397 10.65 -9.22 -24.49
N ASP A 398 9.39 -8.84 -24.63
CA ASP A 398 8.41 -8.82 -23.55
C ASP A 398 8.02 -10.25 -23.11
N PRO A 399 8.35 -10.70 -21.88
CA PRO A 399 8.06 -12.06 -21.42
C PRO A 399 6.55 -12.33 -21.24
N LEU A 400 5.72 -11.28 -21.18
CA LEU A 400 4.26 -11.44 -21.15
C LEU A 400 3.69 -11.77 -22.53
N ARG A 401 4.46 -11.56 -23.61
CA ARG A 401 4.03 -11.79 -24.99
C ARG A 401 4.56 -13.12 -25.50
N ASN A 402 3.64 -14.04 -25.80
CA ASN A 402 3.99 -15.23 -26.57
C ASN A 402 4.49 -14.81 -27.96
N PHE A 403 5.80 -14.93 -28.19
CA PHE A 403 6.45 -14.50 -29.43
C PHE A 403 5.97 -15.26 -30.69
N ALA A 404 5.15 -16.32 -30.55
CA ALA A 404 4.52 -17.05 -31.66
C ALA A 404 3.05 -16.68 -31.95
N GLU A 405 2.45 -15.76 -31.17
CA GLU A 405 1.04 -15.38 -31.36
C GLU A 405 0.83 -14.27 -32.40
N PRO A 406 -0.38 -14.16 -32.98
CA PRO A 406 -0.70 -13.15 -33.98
C PRO A 406 -0.41 -11.72 -33.49
N GLY A 407 0.35 -10.96 -34.28
CA GLY A 407 0.83 -9.62 -33.91
C GLY A 407 2.26 -9.59 -33.36
N SER A 408 2.79 -10.73 -32.89
CA SER A 408 4.24 -10.90 -32.80
C SER A 408 4.82 -11.09 -34.20
N ASN A 409 5.82 -10.27 -34.54
CA ASN A 409 6.59 -10.42 -35.77
C ASN A 409 7.94 -11.11 -35.54
N VAL A 410 8.19 -11.74 -34.39
CA VAL A 410 9.50 -12.34 -34.04
C VAL A 410 9.97 -13.40 -35.05
N TYR A 411 9.07 -14.29 -35.49
CA TYR A 411 9.34 -15.29 -36.55
C TYR A 411 9.45 -14.68 -37.97
N LEU A 412 9.09 -13.41 -38.14
CA LEU A 412 9.11 -12.69 -39.42
C LEU A 412 10.34 -11.76 -39.53
N ARG A 413 10.63 -11.01 -38.46
CA ARG A 413 11.80 -10.14 -38.27
C ARG A 413 13.09 -10.91 -38.00
N ARG A 414 12.98 -12.21 -37.68
CA ARG A 414 14.10 -13.14 -37.44
C ARG A 414 14.86 -12.93 -36.13
N GLU A 415 14.14 -12.53 -35.09
CA GLU A 415 14.72 -12.14 -33.79
C GLU A 415 14.84 -13.31 -32.81
N LEU A 416 14.14 -14.43 -33.07
CA LEU A 416 14.19 -15.61 -32.22
C LEU A 416 15.52 -16.34 -32.37
N ILE A 417 16.24 -16.47 -31.25
CA ILE A 417 17.30 -17.45 -31.05
C ILE A 417 16.60 -18.80 -30.91
N CYS A 418 16.38 -19.40 -32.08
CA CYS A 418 15.48 -20.51 -32.31
C CYS A 418 16.06 -21.83 -31.80
N TRP A 419 15.40 -22.43 -30.81
CA TRP A 419 15.63 -23.81 -30.38
C TRP A 419 15.01 -24.74 -31.44
N GLY A 420 15.78 -24.97 -32.50
CA GLY A 420 15.37 -25.77 -33.66
C GLY A 420 15.13 -27.26 -33.38
N ASP A 421 15.34 -27.68 -32.13
CA ASP A 421 15.13 -28.99 -31.52
C ASP A 421 13.93 -29.02 -30.56
N SER A 422 13.18 -27.92 -30.42
CA SER A 422 11.99 -27.80 -29.58
C SER A 422 10.80 -27.24 -30.36
N VAL A 423 9.71 -28.00 -30.51
CA VAL A 423 8.44 -27.46 -31.06
C VAL A 423 7.73 -26.64 -29.98
N LYS A 424 7.32 -25.40 -30.28
CA LYS A 424 6.60 -24.56 -29.31
C LYS A 424 5.16 -25.05 -29.18
N LEU A 425 4.83 -25.62 -28.02
CA LEU A 425 3.53 -26.24 -27.75
C LEU A 425 2.39 -25.21 -27.77
N ARG A 426 1.53 -25.28 -28.79
CA ARG A 426 0.40 -24.35 -28.96
C ARG A 426 -0.81 -24.77 -28.14
N TYR A 427 -0.78 -24.49 -26.84
CA TYR A 427 -1.93 -24.65 -25.94
C TYR A 427 -3.17 -23.86 -26.41
N GLY A 428 -3.00 -22.71 -27.05
CA GLY A 428 -4.09 -21.76 -27.31
C GLY A 428 -4.49 -21.00 -26.04
N ASN A 429 -5.65 -20.37 -26.03
CA ASN A 429 -6.11 -19.54 -24.91
C ASN A 429 -6.84 -20.35 -23.82
N LYS A 430 -7.29 -21.56 -24.14
CA LYS A 430 -8.15 -22.39 -23.29
C LYS A 430 -8.05 -23.89 -23.66
N PRO A 431 -8.49 -24.82 -22.80
CA PRO A 431 -8.41 -26.25 -23.06
C PRO A 431 -9.02 -26.72 -24.39
N GLU A 432 -10.10 -26.09 -24.83
CA GLU A 432 -10.80 -26.49 -26.07
C GLU A 432 -9.98 -26.20 -27.34
N ASP A 433 -8.96 -25.33 -27.28
CA ASP A 433 -8.13 -24.94 -28.42
C ASP A 433 -7.05 -26.00 -28.77
N CYS A 434 -6.78 -26.95 -27.85
CA CYS A 434 -5.92 -28.12 -28.08
C CYS A 434 -6.19 -29.26 -27.06
N PRO A 435 -7.38 -29.90 -27.06
CA PRO A 435 -7.85 -30.71 -25.92
C PRO A 435 -6.93 -31.85 -25.48
N TYR A 436 -6.26 -32.49 -26.44
CA TYR A 436 -5.32 -33.58 -26.16
C TYR A 436 -4.08 -33.11 -25.38
N LEU A 437 -3.46 -31.98 -25.78
CA LEU A 437 -2.28 -31.43 -25.13
C LEU A 437 -2.58 -31.04 -23.69
N TRP A 438 -3.70 -30.33 -23.46
CA TRP A 438 -4.15 -29.95 -22.13
C TRP A 438 -4.43 -31.18 -21.25
N ALA A 439 -5.14 -32.19 -21.77
CA ALA A 439 -5.42 -33.42 -21.01
C ALA A 439 -4.14 -34.23 -20.67
N HIS A 440 -3.18 -34.30 -21.61
CA HIS A 440 -1.92 -34.99 -21.41
C HIS A 440 -1.07 -34.31 -20.33
N MET A 441 -0.85 -33.00 -20.45
CA MET A 441 -0.03 -32.23 -19.50
C MET A 441 -0.70 -32.14 -18.12
N LYS A 442 -2.04 -31.96 -18.07
CA LYS A 442 -2.81 -32.10 -16.83
C LYS A 442 -2.54 -33.43 -16.15
N LYS A 443 -2.51 -34.53 -16.90
CA LYS A 443 -2.31 -35.86 -16.31
C LYS A 443 -0.88 -36.07 -15.79
N TYR A 444 0.12 -35.52 -16.47
CA TYR A 444 1.49 -35.44 -15.95
C TYR A 444 1.51 -34.68 -14.61
N THR A 445 0.95 -33.47 -14.57
CA THR A 445 0.95 -32.64 -13.36
C THR A 445 0.19 -33.28 -12.18
N GLU A 446 -0.90 -34.01 -12.44
CA GLU A 446 -1.58 -34.81 -11.42
C GLU A 446 -0.66 -35.86 -10.77
N ILE A 447 0.21 -36.50 -11.55
CA ILE A 447 1.15 -37.51 -11.05
C ILE A 447 2.21 -36.83 -10.18
N THR A 448 2.81 -35.74 -10.65
CA THR A 448 3.83 -34.99 -9.90
C THR A 448 3.29 -34.47 -8.56
N ALA A 449 2.13 -33.79 -8.56
CA ALA A 449 1.54 -33.21 -7.36
C ALA A 449 1.11 -34.25 -6.30
N LYS A 450 0.73 -35.45 -6.75
CA LYS A 450 0.44 -36.58 -5.86
C LYS A 450 1.68 -37.02 -5.08
N HIS A 451 2.85 -37.08 -5.73
CA HIS A 451 4.04 -37.69 -5.16
C HIS A 451 5.00 -36.69 -4.46
N PHE A 452 5.02 -35.41 -4.83
CA PHE A 452 5.96 -34.42 -4.29
C PHE A 452 5.27 -33.28 -3.52
N HIS A 453 5.95 -32.74 -2.51
CA HIS A 453 5.43 -31.64 -1.67
C HIS A 453 5.51 -30.26 -2.35
N GLY A 454 6.29 -30.17 -3.43
CA GLY A 454 6.44 -28.96 -4.24
C GLY A 454 7.00 -29.25 -5.63
N VAL A 455 7.15 -28.20 -6.45
CA VAL A 455 7.65 -28.26 -7.83
C VAL A 455 8.59 -27.09 -8.16
N ARG A 456 9.62 -27.34 -8.98
CA ARG A 456 10.45 -26.31 -9.64
C ARG A 456 9.87 -25.99 -11.02
N LEU A 457 9.70 -24.70 -11.33
CA LEU A 457 9.32 -24.20 -12.66
C LEU A 457 10.56 -23.67 -13.37
N ASP A 458 11.09 -24.50 -14.27
CA ASP A 458 12.16 -24.15 -15.20
C ASP A 458 11.70 -23.05 -16.18
N ASN A 459 12.59 -22.10 -16.51
CA ASN A 459 12.36 -21.05 -17.51
C ASN A 459 10.96 -20.39 -17.44
N CYS A 460 10.48 -20.11 -16.22
CA CYS A 460 9.07 -19.79 -15.96
C CYS A 460 8.57 -18.55 -16.73
N HIS A 461 9.46 -17.58 -16.95
CA HIS A 461 9.21 -16.35 -17.70
C HIS A 461 8.88 -16.57 -19.19
N SER A 462 9.18 -17.74 -19.75
CA SER A 462 8.92 -18.10 -21.16
C SER A 462 7.65 -18.96 -21.36
N THR A 463 6.94 -19.28 -20.27
CA THR A 463 5.70 -20.07 -20.30
C THR A 463 4.47 -19.15 -20.25
N PRO A 464 3.51 -19.26 -21.20
CA PRO A 464 2.28 -18.47 -21.16
C PRO A 464 1.51 -18.68 -19.86
N ILE A 465 1.21 -17.57 -19.16
CA ILE A 465 0.75 -17.57 -17.77
C ILE A 465 -0.47 -18.46 -17.56
N HIS A 466 -1.51 -18.34 -18.40
CA HIS A 466 -2.76 -19.09 -18.30
C HIS A 466 -2.59 -20.62 -18.43
N VAL A 467 -1.50 -21.08 -19.06
CA VAL A 467 -1.15 -22.50 -19.12
C VAL A 467 -0.58 -22.96 -17.78
N ALA A 468 0.41 -22.24 -17.25
CA ALA A 468 1.03 -22.56 -15.97
C ALA A 468 0.02 -22.44 -14.81
N GLU A 469 -0.87 -21.44 -14.83
CA GLU A 469 -1.99 -21.27 -13.91
C GLU A 469 -2.82 -22.56 -13.79
N TYR A 470 -3.36 -23.06 -14.90
CA TYR A 470 -4.22 -24.24 -14.92
C TYR A 470 -3.53 -25.52 -14.43
N MET A 471 -2.24 -25.68 -14.74
CA MET A 471 -1.46 -26.84 -14.30
C MET A 471 -1.20 -26.76 -12.78
N LEU A 472 -0.80 -25.59 -12.26
CA LEU A 472 -0.63 -25.38 -10.82
C LEU A 472 -1.96 -25.49 -10.06
N ASP A 473 -3.08 -25.05 -10.63
CA ASP A 473 -4.41 -25.21 -10.05
C ASP A 473 -4.84 -26.69 -10.03
N THR A 474 -4.48 -27.46 -11.07
CA THR A 474 -4.67 -28.92 -11.08
C THR A 474 -3.83 -29.59 -9.99
N ALA A 475 -2.58 -29.16 -9.80
CA ALA A 475 -1.72 -29.65 -8.74
C ALA A 475 -2.29 -29.32 -7.34
N ARG A 476 -2.73 -28.07 -7.13
CA ARG A 476 -3.34 -27.59 -5.87
C ARG A 476 -4.65 -28.29 -5.53
N LYS A 477 -5.43 -28.73 -6.52
CA LYS A 477 -6.62 -29.57 -6.32
C LYS A 477 -6.32 -30.96 -5.75
N LEU A 478 -5.08 -31.46 -5.88
CA LEU A 478 -4.62 -32.69 -5.23
C LEU A 478 -3.85 -32.43 -3.93
N ARG A 479 -3.17 -31.28 -3.82
CA ARG A 479 -2.35 -30.89 -2.67
C ARG A 479 -2.43 -29.37 -2.50
N ALA A 480 -3.31 -28.89 -1.62
CA ALA A 480 -3.54 -27.45 -1.43
C ALA A 480 -2.23 -26.70 -1.13
N ASP A 481 -1.48 -27.18 -0.13
CA ASP A 481 -0.23 -26.58 0.36
C ASP A 481 0.99 -26.96 -0.50
N LEU A 482 0.83 -26.92 -1.83
CA LEU A 482 1.92 -27.16 -2.78
C LEU A 482 2.90 -25.98 -2.81
N PHE A 483 4.14 -26.27 -2.42
CA PHE A 483 5.27 -25.33 -2.52
C PHE A 483 5.71 -25.16 -3.98
N VAL A 484 5.75 -23.93 -4.49
CA VAL A 484 6.14 -23.66 -5.88
C VAL A 484 7.41 -22.82 -5.91
N VAL A 485 8.47 -23.35 -6.49
CA VAL A 485 9.73 -22.65 -6.74
C VAL A 485 9.80 -22.29 -8.23
N ALA A 486 10.29 -21.10 -8.60
CA ALA A 486 10.47 -20.74 -10.00
C ALA A 486 11.85 -20.15 -10.32
N GLU A 487 12.34 -20.50 -11.50
CA GLU A 487 13.43 -19.82 -12.17
C GLU A 487 12.84 -18.65 -13.00
N LEU A 488 13.06 -17.43 -12.50
CA LEU A 488 12.39 -16.23 -12.98
C LEU A 488 13.37 -15.06 -12.98
N PHE A 489 13.65 -14.56 -14.19
CA PHE A 489 14.68 -13.58 -14.50
C PHE A 489 14.19 -12.57 -15.55
N THR A 490 13.05 -11.89 -15.31
CA THR A 490 12.51 -10.92 -16.28
C THR A 490 13.32 -9.61 -16.37
N GLY A 491 14.28 -9.41 -15.46
CA GLY A 491 15.04 -8.16 -15.32
C GLY A 491 14.25 -7.00 -14.72
N ASN A 492 12.97 -7.21 -14.35
CA ASN A 492 12.09 -6.17 -13.82
C ASN A 492 11.16 -6.75 -12.75
N GLU A 493 11.26 -6.23 -11.52
CA GLU A 493 10.46 -6.70 -10.38
C GLU A 493 8.95 -6.55 -10.58
N GLU A 494 8.48 -5.56 -11.36
CA GLU A 494 7.06 -5.46 -11.73
C GLU A 494 6.59 -6.60 -12.65
N LEU A 495 7.49 -7.16 -13.48
CA LEU A 495 7.17 -8.27 -14.38
C LEU A 495 7.31 -9.60 -13.63
N ASP A 496 8.35 -9.79 -12.82
CA ASP A 496 8.48 -10.92 -11.91
C ASP A 496 7.21 -11.04 -11.03
N ASN A 497 6.72 -9.92 -10.48
CA ASN A 497 5.50 -9.87 -9.69
C ASN A 497 4.25 -10.33 -10.44
N ILE A 498 4.11 -10.12 -11.76
CA ILE A 498 2.93 -10.62 -12.52
C ILE A 498 2.92 -12.15 -12.55
N PHE A 499 4.07 -12.79 -12.76
CA PHE A 499 4.19 -14.25 -12.71
C PHE A 499 3.98 -14.77 -11.28
N VAL A 500 4.61 -14.17 -10.27
CA VAL A 500 4.42 -14.56 -8.87
C VAL A 500 2.97 -14.41 -8.44
N ASN A 501 2.31 -13.30 -8.81
CA ASN A 501 0.89 -13.05 -8.54
C ASN A 501 -0.01 -14.08 -9.23
N SER A 502 0.08 -14.25 -10.54
CA SER A 502 -0.85 -15.11 -11.30
C SER A 502 -0.67 -16.59 -10.93
N LEU A 503 0.57 -17.06 -10.86
CA LEU A 503 0.90 -18.46 -10.59
C LEU A 503 0.88 -18.81 -9.10
N GLY A 504 0.99 -17.82 -8.21
CA GLY A 504 1.16 -18.03 -6.78
C GLY A 504 2.47 -18.74 -6.48
N ILE A 505 3.59 -18.23 -7.02
CA ILE A 505 4.91 -18.82 -6.78
C ILE A 505 5.33 -18.56 -5.33
N THR A 506 5.68 -19.61 -4.61
CA THR A 506 6.10 -19.51 -3.21
C THR A 506 7.52 -18.94 -3.09
N SER A 507 8.47 -19.42 -3.89
CA SER A 507 9.86 -18.94 -3.84
C SER A 507 10.46 -18.69 -5.22
N LEU A 508 11.30 -17.65 -5.34
CA LEU A 508 12.19 -17.47 -6.48
C LEU A 508 13.60 -17.96 -6.13
N ILE A 509 14.25 -18.66 -7.06
CA ILE A 509 15.66 -19.07 -6.89
C ILE A 509 16.54 -17.81 -6.97
N ARG A 510 17.48 -17.70 -6.02
CA ARG A 510 18.50 -16.64 -5.95
C ARG A 510 19.82 -17.30 -5.51
N GLU A 511 20.95 -16.84 -6.06
CA GLU A 511 22.22 -17.57 -5.98
C GLU A 511 23.34 -16.65 -5.46
N ALA A 512 24.02 -17.05 -4.38
CA ALA A 512 25.12 -16.25 -3.81
C ALA A 512 26.30 -16.12 -4.78
N MET A 513 26.62 -17.16 -5.55
CA MET A 513 27.66 -17.14 -6.58
C MET A 513 27.46 -16.11 -7.70
N THR A 514 26.27 -15.51 -7.86
CA THR A 514 26.08 -14.36 -8.79
C THR A 514 26.66 -13.05 -8.26
N ALA A 515 27.08 -13.00 -6.99
CA ALA A 515 27.78 -11.88 -6.41
C ALA A 515 29.26 -11.88 -6.84
N TYR A 516 29.58 -11.02 -7.80
CA TYR A 516 30.94 -10.76 -8.28
C TYR A 516 31.84 -10.06 -7.25
N ASN A 517 31.29 -9.64 -6.11
CA ASN A 517 32.06 -9.24 -4.93
C ASN A 517 31.22 -9.34 -3.64
N SER A 518 31.92 -9.22 -2.52
CA SER A 518 31.40 -9.11 -1.15
C SER A 518 30.24 -8.12 -0.97
N HIS A 519 30.33 -6.92 -1.55
CA HIS A 519 29.29 -5.89 -1.42
C HIS A 519 27.97 -6.37 -2.02
N GLU A 520 28.00 -7.01 -3.18
CA GLU A 520 26.80 -7.54 -3.82
C GLU A 520 26.24 -8.77 -3.08
N GLU A 521 27.10 -9.61 -2.50
CA GLU A 521 26.66 -10.72 -1.64
C GLU A 521 25.96 -10.17 -0.39
N GLY A 522 26.56 -9.18 0.28
CA GLY A 522 25.97 -8.43 1.37
C GLY A 522 24.68 -7.70 0.99
N ARG A 523 24.55 -7.21 -0.25
CA ARG A 523 23.31 -6.59 -0.77
C ARG A 523 22.20 -7.61 -1.00
N LEU A 524 22.52 -8.82 -1.47
CA LEU A 524 21.57 -9.93 -1.57
C LEU A 524 21.11 -10.36 -0.17
N VAL A 525 22.05 -10.56 0.76
CA VAL A 525 21.78 -10.95 2.15
C VAL A 525 20.94 -9.88 2.87
N TYR A 526 21.23 -8.59 2.66
CA TYR A 526 20.41 -7.49 3.18
C TYR A 526 18.97 -7.54 2.63
N ARG A 527 18.80 -7.77 1.31
CA ARG A 527 17.48 -7.87 0.67
C ARG A 527 16.64 -9.03 1.21
N PHE A 528 17.28 -10.11 1.66
CA PHE A 528 16.61 -11.27 2.25
C PHE A 528 16.86 -11.40 3.77
N GLY A 529 17.32 -10.33 4.43
CA GLY A 529 17.72 -10.33 5.83
C GLY A 529 16.57 -10.20 6.83
N GLY A 530 15.37 -9.86 6.34
CA GLY A 530 14.20 -9.55 7.16
C GLY A 530 14.09 -8.06 7.54
N GLU A 531 13.27 -7.76 8.55
CA GLU A 531 13.07 -6.39 9.03
C GLU A 531 14.32 -5.85 9.79
N PRO A 532 14.67 -4.57 9.66
CA PRO A 532 15.79 -3.96 10.38
C PRO A 532 15.73 -4.12 11.92
N VAL A 533 16.89 -4.20 12.57
CA VAL A 533 16.97 -4.23 14.04
C VAL A 533 16.50 -2.88 14.61
N GLY A 534 15.50 -2.92 15.49
CA GLY A 534 14.86 -1.71 16.04
C GLY A 534 13.63 -1.23 15.27
N SER A 535 13.12 -2.02 14.32
CA SER A 535 11.83 -1.78 13.62
C SER A 535 10.67 -1.55 14.60
N PHE A 536 9.72 -0.69 14.21
CA PHE A 536 8.58 -0.34 15.05
C PHE A 536 7.62 -1.52 15.27
N VAL A 537 6.97 -1.57 16.45
CA VAL A 537 5.90 -2.55 16.73
C VAL A 537 4.69 -2.26 15.85
N GLN A 538 4.42 -3.15 14.90
CA GLN A 538 3.31 -3.02 13.97
C GLN A 538 1.99 -3.54 14.58
N PRO A 539 0.86 -2.83 14.42
CA PRO A 539 -0.43 -3.28 14.96
C PRO A 539 -1.00 -4.49 14.19
N ARG A 540 -1.74 -5.36 14.88
CA ARG A 540 -2.38 -6.56 14.28
C ARG A 540 -3.32 -6.26 13.13
N LEU A 541 -4.04 -5.13 13.21
CA LEU A 541 -4.79 -4.53 12.12
C LEU A 541 -3.90 -3.44 11.51
N ARG A 542 -3.40 -3.68 10.29
CA ARG A 542 -2.54 -2.73 9.56
C ARG A 542 -2.81 -2.73 8.06
N PRO A 543 -2.42 -1.67 7.33
CA PRO A 543 -2.42 -1.67 5.87
C PRO A 543 -1.72 -2.90 5.29
N LEU A 544 -2.28 -3.42 4.21
CA LEU A 544 -1.64 -4.39 3.34
C LEU A 544 -0.58 -3.64 2.49
N VAL A 545 0.69 -3.81 2.85
CA VAL A 545 1.81 -3.25 2.10
C VAL A 545 2.28 -4.23 1.02
N PRO A 546 2.86 -3.75 -0.10
CA PRO A 546 3.53 -4.62 -1.07
C PRO A 546 4.65 -5.43 -0.41
N ALA A 547 4.80 -6.69 -0.81
CA ALA A 547 5.84 -7.59 -0.34
C ALA A 547 6.81 -7.93 -1.47
N ILE A 548 8.07 -8.20 -1.13
CA ILE A 548 9.01 -8.85 -2.06
C ILE A 548 8.64 -10.33 -2.22
N ALA A 549 9.04 -10.94 -3.34
CA ALA A 549 8.95 -12.39 -3.48
C ALA A 549 9.94 -13.07 -2.53
N HIS A 550 9.45 -14.03 -1.73
CA HIS A 550 10.29 -14.87 -0.86
C HIS A 550 11.34 -15.62 -1.70
N ALA A 551 12.55 -15.76 -1.16
CA ALA A 551 13.67 -16.39 -1.84
C ALA A 551 13.89 -17.83 -1.38
N LEU A 552 14.39 -18.67 -2.28
CA LEU A 552 15.25 -19.79 -1.93
C LEU A 552 16.68 -19.35 -2.27
N PHE A 553 17.44 -18.95 -1.25
CA PHE A 553 18.77 -18.38 -1.41
C PHE A 553 19.82 -19.49 -1.31
N MET A 554 20.38 -19.86 -2.46
CA MET A 554 21.36 -20.94 -2.58
C MET A 554 22.77 -20.37 -2.37
N ASP A 555 23.59 -21.00 -1.51
CA ASP A 555 25.03 -20.70 -1.47
C ASP A 555 25.73 -21.19 -2.75
N ILE A 556 25.33 -22.36 -3.24
CA ILE A 556 25.69 -22.92 -4.55
C ILE A 556 24.54 -23.72 -5.17
N THR A 557 24.24 -23.50 -6.44
CA THR A 557 23.38 -24.39 -7.25
C THR A 557 24.21 -25.48 -7.93
N HIS A 558 23.54 -26.49 -8.49
CA HIS A 558 24.25 -27.57 -9.18
C HIS A 558 24.83 -27.18 -10.55
N ASP A 559 24.53 -25.97 -11.02
CA ASP A 559 25.06 -25.36 -12.25
C ASP A 559 26.09 -24.25 -11.95
N ASN A 560 26.30 -23.89 -10.67
CA ASN A 560 27.31 -22.93 -10.27
C ASN A 560 28.72 -23.54 -10.22
N GLU A 561 29.70 -22.63 -10.20
CA GLU A 561 31.12 -22.97 -10.19
C GLU A 561 31.64 -23.53 -8.88
N CYS A 562 32.79 -24.22 -8.93
CA CYS A 562 33.46 -24.73 -7.75
C CYS A 562 34.08 -23.54 -7.00
N PRO A 563 33.64 -23.22 -5.77
CA PRO A 563 34.13 -22.03 -5.05
C PRO A 563 35.63 -22.10 -4.79
N ILE A 564 36.18 -23.31 -4.68
CA ILE A 564 37.62 -23.57 -4.50
C ILE A 564 38.44 -23.21 -5.75
N GLN A 565 37.82 -23.16 -6.93
CA GLN A 565 38.47 -22.79 -8.19
C GLN A 565 38.13 -21.36 -8.66
N HIS A 566 36.91 -20.87 -8.37
CA HIS A 566 36.50 -19.50 -8.71
C HIS A 566 36.97 -18.46 -7.69
N ARG A 567 36.94 -18.81 -6.40
CA ARG A 567 37.31 -17.98 -5.25
C ARG A 567 38.42 -18.70 -4.46
N SER A 568 38.08 -19.27 -3.29
CA SER A 568 39.02 -19.90 -2.37
C SER A 568 38.36 -21.00 -1.52
N ALA A 569 39.13 -22.03 -1.13
CA ALA A 569 38.70 -22.99 -0.10
C ALA A 569 38.49 -22.35 1.29
N TYR A 570 38.94 -21.11 1.48
CA TYR A 570 38.66 -20.33 2.68
C TYR A 570 37.34 -19.54 2.61
N ASP A 571 36.69 -19.44 1.44
CA ASP A 571 35.43 -18.70 1.24
C ASP A 571 34.16 -19.55 1.49
N ALA A 572 34.22 -20.86 1.24
CA ALA A 572 33.04 -21.73 1.37
C ALA A 572 32.42 -21.70 2.80
N LEU A 573 33.23 -21.55 3.84
CA LEU A 573 32.74 -21.42 5.22
C LEU A 573 32.06 -20.06 5.49
N PRO A 574 32.68 -18.88 5.21
CA PRO A 574 32.01 -17.60 5.41
C PRO A 574 30.81 -17.37 4.50
N SER A 575 30.81 -17.80 3.24
CA SER A 575 29.66 -17.60 2.33
C SER A 575 28.43 -18.42 2.76
N ALA A 576 28.56 -19.71 3.08
CA ALA A 576 27.44 -20.49 3.61
C ALA A 576 26.96 -19.98 4.99
N MET A 577 27.86 -19.49 5.84
CA MET A 577 27.50 -18.79 7.09
C MET A 577 26.68 -17.53 6.80
N ILE A 578 27.08 -16.70 5.84
CA ILE A 578 26.42 -15.45 5.46
C ILE A 578 25.02 -15.71 4.87
N VAL A 579 24.89 -16.69 3.97
CA VAL A 579 23.60 -17.14 3.43
C VAL A 579 22.70 -17.66 4.55
N SER A 580 23.23 -18.46 5.48
CA SER A 580 22.49 -18.98 6.65
C SER A 580 22.07 -17.91 7.67
N MET A 581 22.63 -16.70 7.61
CA MET A 581 22.19 -15.56 8.44
C MET A 581 21.00 -14.79 7.84
N ALA A 582 20.60 -15.06 6.59
CA ALA A 582 19.40 -14.48 6.00
C ALA A 582 18.11 -14.98 6.69
N CYS A 583 17.02 -14.22 6.54
CA CYS A 583 15.67 -14.60 6.97
C CYS A 583 14.81 -14.97 5.76
N CYS A 584 15.20 -16.06 5.09
CA CYS A 584 14.49 -16.72 4.00
C CYS A 584 14.91 -18.19 3.96
N ALA A 585 14.27 -19.01 3.11
CA ALA A 585 14.74 -20.38 2.87
C ALA A 585 16.15 -20.39 2.26
N THR A 586 17.03 -21.26 2.74
CA THR A 586 18.40 -21.42 2.23
C THR A 586 18.63 -22.81 1.65
N GLY A 587 19.69 -22.96 0.85
CA GLY A 587 20.13 -24.29 0.44
C GLY A 587 21.52 -24.36 -0.17
N SER A 588 22.01 -25.60 -0.31
CA SER A 588 23.33 -25.93 -0.85
C SER A 588 23.27 -27.15 -1.78
N THR A 589 24.39 -27.46 -2.43
CA THR A 589 24.57 -28.65 -3.27
C THR A 589 25.64 -29.56 -2.69
N LYS A 590 25.29 -30.86 -2.50
CA LYS A 590 26.12 -31.86 -1.85
C LYS A 590 27.51 -31.95 -2.49
N GLY A 591 28.55 -31.68 -1.70
CA GLY A 591 29.94 -31.56 -2.14
C GLY A 591 30.56 -30.19 -1.80
N TYR A 592 29.74 -29.17 -1.56
CA TYR A 592 30.17 -27.87 -1.03
C TYR A 592 30.65 -28.00 0.42
N ASP A 593 29.81 -28.58 1.29
CA ASP A 593 30.11 -28.83 2.71
C ASP A 593 31.40 -29.67 2.89
N GLU A 594 31.72 -30.53 1.91
CA GLU A 594 32.87 -31.43 1.92
C GLU A 594 34.12 -30.91 1.18
N LEU A 595 34.11 -29.66 0.72
CA LEU A 595 35.22 -29.01 0.03
C LEU A 595 35.76 -29.85 -1.16
N VAL A 596 34.86 -30.31 -2.04
CA VAL A 596 35.24 -31.08 -3.24
C VAL A 596 35.99 -30.18 -4.23
N PRO A 597 37.28 -30.42 -4.53
CA PRO A 597 38.17 -29.42 -5.15
C PRO A 597 38.17 -29.47 -6.69
N HIS A 598 37.09 -29.98 -7.31
CA HIS A 598 37.02 -30.13 -8.76
C HIS A 598 35.60 -29.96 -9.30
N GLN A 599 35.49 -29.06 -10.27
CA GLN A 599 34.25 -28.52 -10.83
C GLN A 599 33.60 -29.36 -11.93
N VAL A 600 32.42 -28.91 -12.35
CA VAL A 600 31.76 -29.24 -13.63
C VAL A 600 31.63 -27.98 -14.53
N TYR A 601 32.72 -27.14 -14.66
CA TYR A 601 32.94 -25.96 -15.56
C TYR A 601 32.14 -24.63 -15.32
N VAL A 602 32.48 -23.36 -15.73
CA VAL A 602 33.75 -22.65 -16.16
C VAL A 602 33.80 -21.14 -15.70
N ASP A 603 34.92 -20.67 -15.12
CA ASP A 603 35.53 -19.31 -14.95
C ASP A 603 34.72 -17.99 -14.62
N GLN A 604 35.10 -17.05 -13.70
CA GLN A 604 36.20 -16.86 -12.69
C GLN A 604 36.16 -15.46 -11.96
N VAL A 605 36.86 -15.26 -10.80
CA VAL A 605 37.48 -14.00 -10.18
C VAL A 605 36.82 -13.33 -8.91
N ASP A 606 37.71 -12.83 -8.00
CA ASP A 606 37.61 -12.33 -6.59
C ASP A 606 37.37 -10.79 -6.37
N GLU A 607 37.22 -10.14 -5.17
CA GLU A 607 36.83 -10.40 -3.73
C GLU A 607 36.43 -9.01 -3.10
N ASP A 608 35.92 -8.78 -1.87
CA ASP A 608 36.70 -8.64 -0.59
C ASP A 608 35.78 -8.22 0.63
N ILE A 609 35.61 -9.08 1.67
CA ILE A 609 35.04 -8.84 3.04
C ILE A 609 33.54 -8.42 3.26
N VAL A 610 32.82 -9.10 4.20
CA VAL A 610 31.44 -8.79 4.67
C VAL A 610 31.28 -9.00 6.20
N ALA A 611 30.28 -8.37 6.83
CA ALA A 611 29.81 -8.71 8.19
C ALA A 611 28.27 -8.64 8.30
N VAL A 612 27.65 -9.52 9.09
CA VAL A 612 26.17 -9.68 9.21
C VAL A 612 25.75 -9.81 10.68
N THR A 613 24.58 -9.30 11.04
CA THR A 613 23.98 -9.42 12.39
C THR A 613 22.52 -9.83 12.30
N ARG A 614 22.14 -10.93 12.96
CA ARG A 614 20.76 -11.43 13.06
C ARG A 614 20.27 -11.26 14.50
N HIS A 615 19.08 -10.67 14.70
CA HIS A 615 18.52 -10.40 16.03
C HIS A 615 17.07 -10.90 16.13
N CYS A 616 16.72 -11.60 17.21
CA CYS A 616 15.33 -11.95 17.50
C CYS A 616 14.70 -10.88 18.40
N PRO A 617 13.72 -10.07 17.93
CA PRO A 617 13.11 -9.02 18.75
C PRO A 617 12.27 -9.56 19.92
N ASN A 618 11.88 -10.84 19.89
CA ASN A 618 11.06 -11.48 20.93
C ASN A 618 11.89 -12.08 22.09
N THR A 619 13.11 -12.57 21.82
CA THR A 619 14.00 -13.16 22.85
C THR A 619 15.20 -12.28 23.18
N HIS A 620 15.41 -11.20 22.42
CA HIS A 620 16.57 -10.30 22.44
C HIS A 620 17.93 -10.96 22.15
N GLN A 621 17.94 -12.23 21.72
CA GLN A 621 19.16 -12.91 21.32
C GLN A 621 19.66 -12.35 19.98
N SER A 622 20.97 -12.15 19.89
CA SER A 622 21.67 -11.70 18.68
C SER A 622 22.78 -12.67 18.32
N VAL A 623 22.93 -12.96 17.03
CA VAL A 623 24.09 -13.68 16.48
C VAL A 623 24.79 -12.75 15.49
N VAL A 624 26.11 -12.68 15.56
CA VAL A 624 26.94 -11.78 14.75
C VAL A 624 28.01 -12.58 14.03
N ALA A 625 28.16 -12.33 12.74
CA ALA A 625 29.03 -13.05 11.82
C ALA A 625 29.98 -12.07 11.11
N PHE A 626 31.26 -12.42 11.02
CA PHE A 626 32.33 -11.59 10.45
C PHE A 626 33.25 -12.43 9.56
N THR A 627 33.73 -11.89 8.44
CA THR A 627 34.78 -12.57 7.67
C THR A 627 36.21 -12.22 8.09
N ILE A 628 36.45 -11.08 8.78
CA ILE A 628 37.66 -10.79 9.59
C ILE A 628 37.43 -9.57 10.52
N TYR A 629 38.01 -9.63 11.74
CA TYR A 629 38.17 -8.59 12.79
C TYR A 629 37.05 -7.57 13.14
N VAL A 630 36.77 -7.46 14.44
CA VAL A 630 35.67 -6.65 15.01
C VAL A 630 36.10 -5.23 15.41
N ARG A 631 35.18 -4.25 15.27
CA ARG A 631 35.16 -3.03 16.11
C ARG A 631 33.77 -2.79 16.72
N ASN A 632 33.76 -2.47 18.01
CA ASN A 632 32.62 -2.00 18.83
C ASN A 632 31.40 -2.94 18.97
N GLY A 633 31.50 -3.88 19.91
CA GLY A 633 30.37 -4.59 20.50
C GLY A 633 30.75 -5.19 21.86
N LYS A 634 29.78 -5.34 22.78
CA LYS A 634 29.99 -6.09 24.04
C LYS A 634 29.60 -7.55 23.80
N ILE A 635 30.59 -8.40 23.56
CA ILE A 635 30.40 -9.84 23.33
C ILE A 635 30.28 -10.53 24.70
N GLU A 636 29.23 -11.35 24.89
CA GLU A 636 28.96 -12.03 26.17
C GLU A 636 29.28 -13.53 26.13
N GLU A 637 29.26 -14.16 24.95
CA GLU A 637 29.74 -15.51 24.69
C GLU A 637 30.25 -15.61 23.24
N VAL A 638 31.26 -16.46 23.00
CA VAL A 638 31.60 -16.95 21.65
C VAL A 638 30.95 -18.32 21.51
N VAL A 639 29.81 -18.36 20.80
CA VAL A 639 28.97 -19.57 20.68
C VAL A 639 29.77 -20.72 20.06
N PHE A 640 30.44 -20.45 18.94
CA PHE A 640 31.51 -21.28 18.39
C PHE A 640 32.56 -20.41 17.68
N GLU A 641 33.83 -20.79 17.79
CA GLU A 641 34.93 -20.34 16.92
C GLU A 641 35.22 -21.48 15.93
N ALA A 642 35.16 -21.19 14.63
CA ALA A 642 35.42 -22.16 13.56
C ALA A 642 36.52 -21.65 12.62
N ARG A 643 37.54 -22.46 12.35
CA ARG A 643 38.61 -22.12 11.39
C ARG A 643 39.00 -23.30 10.53
N THR A 644 38.95 -23.13 9.21
CA THR A 644 39.60 -24.01 8.23
C THR A 644 41.12 -23.98 8.43
N ILE A 645 41.71 -25.12 8.81
CA ILE A 645 43.16 -25.28 8.99
C ILE A 645 43.69 -26.40 8.08
N GLU A 646 44.84 -26.16 7.46
CA GLU A 646 45.60 -27.18 6.76
C GLU A 646 46.48 -27.98 7.73
N ARG A 647 46.51 -29.31 7.57
CA ARG A 647 47.32 -30.24 8.34
C ARG A 647 48.32 -30.93 7.44
N SER A 648 49.55 -31.12 7.93
CA SER A 648 50.61 -31.86 7.23
C SER A 648 50.32 -33.37 7.17
N VAL A 649 49.50 -33.77 6.20
CA VAL A 649 49.17 -35.16 5.85
C VAL A 649 49.61 -35.41 4.40
N SER A 650 49.66 -36.67 3.95
CA SER A 650 49.92 -36.99 2.54
C SER A 650 48.96 -36.25 1.59
N PRO A 651 49.45 -35.72 0.45
CA PRO A 651 48.65 -34.88 -0.44
C PRO A 651 47.42 -35.59 -1.00
N TYR A 652 46.41 -34.80 -1.37
CA TYR A 652 45.15 -35.31 -1.94
C TYR A 652 45.41 -36.30 -3.08
N LYS A 653 44.84 -37.50 -2.93
CA LYS A 653 44.77 -38.52 -3.97
C LYS A 653 43.29 -38.76 -4.26
N LYS A 654 42.87 -38.50 -5.50
CA LYS A 654 41.54 -38.85 -6.00
C LYS A 654 41.32 -40.36 -5.89
N ASP A 655 40.18 -40.77 -5.33
CA ASP A 655 39.75 -42.16 -5.34
C ASP A 655 39.12 -42.53 -6.71
N GLU A 656 39.25 -43.78 -7.13
CA GLU A 656 38.75 -44.26 -8.43
C GLU A 656 37.28 -44.69 -8.40
N HIS A 657 36.73 -44.94 -7.20
CA HIS A 657 35.39 -45.49 -6.98
C HIS A 657 34.47 -44.53 -6.20
N PHE A 658 35.04 -43.59 -5.45
CA PHE A 658 34.32 -42.60 -4.64
C PHE A 658 34.72 -41.16 -4.97
N ILE A 659 33.79 -40.22 -4.82
CA ILE A 659 34.12 -38.78 -4.82
C ILE A 659 34.59 -38.43 -3.41
N ASN A 660 35.85 -37.98 -3.28
CA ASN A 660 36.45 -37.61 -2.01
C ASN A 660 36.85 -36.12 -1.98
N GLY A 661 36.59 -35.46 -0.83
CA GLY A 661 37.06 -34.10 -0.53
C GLY A 661 38.53 -34.06 -0.13
N LEU A 662 39.02 -32.86 0.23
CA LEU A 662 40.42 -32.63 0.61
C LEU A 662 40.72 -33.10 2.07
N PRO A 663 41.51 -34.17 2.29
CA PRO A 663 41.74 -34.72 3.63
C PRO A 663 42.78 -33.94 4.45
N ASN A 664 43.50 -33.00 3.84
CA ASN A 664 44.46 -32.11 4.50
C ASN A 664 43.79 -30.91 5.18
N PHE A 665 42.54 -30.57 4.85
CA PHE A 665 41.80 -29.50 5.50
C PHE A 665 40.84 -30.04 6.55
N THR A 666 40.80 -29.39 7.71
CA THR A 666 39.82 -29.65 8.77
C THR A 666 39.34 -28.33 9.36
N VAL A 667 38.08 -28.23 9.76
CA VAL A 667 37.65 -27.15 10.65
C VAL A 667 38.12 -27.48 12.07
N GLU A 668 38.91 -26.59 12.68
CA GLU A 668 39.03 -26.55 14.14
C GLU A 668 37.81 -25.81 14.69
N LEU A 669 36.98 -26.52 15.46
CA LEU A 669 35.80 -25.97 16.12
C LEU A 669 36.07 -25.86 17.62
N ARG A 670 35.71 -24.72 18.23
CA ARG A 670 35.78 -24.49 19.68
C ARG A 670 34.47 -23.90 20.17
N GLU A 671 33.74 -24.68 20.95
CA GLU A 671 32.43 -24.33 21.50
C GLU A 671 32.57 -23.81 22.96
N HIS A 672 31.66 -22.92 23.38
CA HIS A 672 31.47 -22.51 24.77
C HIS A 672 32.75 -22.07 25.54
N ILE A 673 33.51 -21.12 24.99
CA ILE A 673 34.69 -20.56 25.66
C ILE A 673 34.26 -19.67 26.85
N GLN A 674 34.66 -20.07 28.06
CA GLN A 674 34.09 -19.58 29.33
C GLN A 674 34.82 -18.38 29.96
N ILE A 675 34.08 -17.40 30.47
CA ILE A 675 34.58 -16.20 31.16
C ILE A 675 35.05 -16.49 32.61
N LYS A 676 36.03 -17.39 32.79
CA LYS A 676 36.51 -17.82 34.13
C LYS A 676 37.91 -17.34 34.54
N ASP A 677 38.58 -16.56 33.69
CA ASP A 677 39.75 -15.74 34.06
C ASP A 677 39.39 -14.28 34.43
N SER A 678 38.10 -13.95 34.51
CA SER A 678 37.66 -12.62 34.97
C SER A 678 37.81 -12.45 36.49
N LYS A 679 38.27 -11.25 36.90
CA LYS A 679 38.27 -10.79 38.32
C LYS A 679 37.13 -9.82 38.65
N ILE A 680 36.10 -9.77 37.80
CA ILE A 680 34.92 -8.91 37.90
C ILE A 680 33.74 -9.80 37.49
N ILE A 681 32.86 -10.33 38.36
CA ILE A 681 32.29 -9.78 39.60
C ILE A 681 32.36 -10.79 40.78
N LYS A 682 32.33 -10.29 42.03
CA LYS A 682 31.84 -11.02 43.21
C LYS A 682 30.76 -10.17 43.93
N GLN A 683 29.85 -10.82 44.65
CA GLN A 683 28.59 -10.21 45.13
C GLN A 683 28.74 -9.34 46.40
N ALA A 684 27.85 -8.35 46.50
CA ALA A 684 27.40 -7.61 47.69
C ALA A 684 28.34 -6.62 48.42
N GLY A 685 27.77 -5.51 48.86
CA GLY A 685 28.38 -4.48 49.71
C GLY A 685 27.63 -3.15 49.61
N THR A 686 26.89 -2.75 50.66
CA THR A 686 25.93 -1.63 50.60
C THR A 686 26.12 -0.67 51.79
N ALA A 687 26.20 0.64 51.54
CA ALA A 687 26.32 1.65 52.61
C ALA A 687 25.68 3.01 52.27
N ILE A 688 24.48 3.22 52.83
CA ILE A 688 23.97 4.40 53.56
C ILE A 688 24.76 5.74 53.48
N LYS A 689 24.15 6.93 53.48
CA LYS A 689 22.84 7.44 53.00
C LYS A 689 22.89 8.97 53.07
N GLY A 690 23.41 9.61 52.01
CA GLY A 690 23.54 11.07 51.88
C GLY A 690 23.08 11.50 50.48
N PRO A 691 22.45 12.68 50.33
CA PRO A 691 21.04 12.59 49.98
C PRO A 691 20.66 13.26 48.65
N ASN A 692 20.06 12.55 47.67
CA ASN A 692 19.87 11.10 47.55
C ASN A 692 19.89 10.71 46.07
N GLU A 693 20.75 9.78 45.67
CA GLU A 693 20.35 8.70 44.76
C GLU A 693 21.30 7.51 44.89
N PHE A 694 20.75 6.29 44.79
CA PHE A 694 21.45 5.03 45.01
C PHE A 694 21.01 4.05 43.92
N VAL A 695 21.97 3.41 43.24
CA VAL A 695 21.70 2.26 42.37
C VAL A 695 22.72 1.17 42.67
N GLN A 696 22.22 0.03 43.15
CA GLN A 696 22.93 -1.24 43.22
C GLN A 696 21.88 -2.31 42.88
N GLU A 697 22.11 -3.07 41.82
CA GLU A 697 21.06 -3.84 41.14
C GLU A 697 21.35 -5.35 41.22
N ILE A 698 20.45 -6.12 41.82
CA ILE A 698 20.40 -7.58 41.78
C ILE A 698 18.92 -8.00 41.72
N GLU A 699 18.62 -8.87 40.75
CA GLU A 699 17.41 -9.69 40.54
C GLU A 699 16.00 -9.07 40.61
N PHE A 700 15.19 -9.44 39.60
CA PHE A 700 13.77 -9.13 39.52
C PHE A 700 12.96 -10.27 40.15
N GLU A 701 12.30 -10.04 41.28
CA GLU A 701 11.16 -10.88 41.68
C GLU A 701 9.88 -10.37 41.00
N ASN A 702 9.26 -11.25 40.21
CA ASN A 702 7.87 -11.18 39.76
C ASN A 702 7.42 -9.91 39.01
N LEU A 703 8.04 -9.67 37.85
CA LEU A 703 7.27 -9.19 36.70
C LEU A 703 7.65 -9.98 35.44
N THR A 704 6.87 -11.01 35.10
CA THR A 704 7.14 -11.87 33.94
C THR A 704 6.82 -11.15 32.62
N PRO A 705 7.54 -11.45 31.52
CA PRO A 705 7.16 -10.99 30.18
C PRO A 705 5.70 -11.35 29.86
N GLY A 706 4.89 -10.35 29.51
CA GLY A 706 3.43 -10.48 29.35
C GLY A 706 2.59 -9.98 30.54
N SER A 707 3.21 -9.47 31.62
CA SER A 707 2.51 -8.82 32.73
C SER A 707 1.96 -7.45 32.33
N VAL A 708 0.68 -7.18 32.65
CA VAL A 708 0.02 -5.89 32.37
C VAL A 708 -0.37 -5.22 33.69
N ILE A 709 0.15 -4.02 33.94
CA ILE A 709 -0.23 -3.21 35.10
C ILE A 709 -1.10 -2.04 34.64
N VAL A 710 -2.37 -2.02 35.04
CA VAL A 710 -3.31 -0.93 34.71
C VAL A 710 -3.48 0.00 35.91
N PHE A 711 -2.84 1.16 35.87
CA PHE A 711 -3.07 2.23 36.85
C PHE A 711 -4.17 3.18 36.37
N ARG A 712 -5.22 3.37 37.18
CA ARG A 712 -6.33 4.30 36.87
C ARG A 712 -5.94 5.77 37.16
N ILE A 713 -4.97 6.29 36.42
CA ILE A 713 -4.50 7.68 36.51
C ILE A 713 -5.41 8.62 35.70
N ALA A 714 -5.77 8.21 34.48
CA ALA A 714 -6.45 9.08 33.53
C ALA A 714 -7.84 9.56 33.99
N SER A 715 -8.56 8.80 34.83
CA SER A 715 -9.89 9.19 35.34
C SER A 715 -9.89 10.35 36.36
N LYS A 716 -8.76 11.04 36.53
CA LYS A 716 -8.62 12.29 37.30
C LYS A 716 -8.26 13.50 36.43
N LEU A 717 -7.98 13.29 35.14
CA LEU A 717 -7.68 14.36 34.18
C LEU A 717 -9.00 15.01 33.75
N THR A 718 -9.05 16.33 33.76
CA THR A 718 -10.10 17.11 33.09
C THR A 718 -9.78 17.28 31.61
N LEU A 719 -10.72 17.80 30.81
CA LEU A 719 -10.46 18.23 29.43
C LEU A 719 -9.29 19.25 29.31
N ALA A 720 -9.06 20.08 30.32
CA ALA A 720 -7.94 21.03 30.33
C ALA A 720 -6.60 20.31 30.56
N ASP A 721 -6.56 19.36 31.50
CA ASP A 721 -5.38 18.50 31.70
C ASP A 721 -5.08 17.67 30.43
N LEU A 722 -6.13 17.16 29.76
CA LEU A 722 -5.99 16.41 28.51
C LEU A 722 -5.45 17.27 27.36
N ASN A 723 -5.86 18.53 27.23
CA ASN A 723 -5.25 19.47 26.29
C ASN A 723 -3.74 19.67 26.60
N GLN A 724 -3.35 19.82 27.87
CA GLN A 724 -1.94 19.93 28.27
C GLN A 724 -1.14 18.66 27.95
N VAL A 725 -1.69 17.47 28.19
CA VAL A 725 -1.00 16.19 27.93
C VAL A 725 -0.92 15.89 26.42
N LEU A 726 -1.98 16.15 25.66
CA LEU A 726 -2.09 15.73 24.26
C LEU A 726 -1.67 16.81 23.24
N TYR A 727 -2.01 18.08 23.44
CA TYR A 727 -1.88 19.13 22.43
C TYR A 727 -0.89 20.24 22.85
N ARG A 728 -1.33 21.47 23.15
CA ARG A 728 -0.54 22.71 23.31
C ARG A 728 0.37 23.01 22.11
N CYS A 729 0.00 23.98 21.27
CA CYS A 729 0.90 24.49 20.22
C CYS A 729 2.10 25.26 20.82
N GLU A 730 3.01 25.76 19.97
CA GLU A 730 4.20 26.51 20.41
C GLU A 730 3.86 27.68 21.34
N SER A 731 2.96 28.58 20.92
CA SER A 731 2.58 29.75 21.72
C SER A 731 1.85 29.37 23.01
N GLU A 732 1.00 28.35 22.95
CA GLU A 732 0.35 27.78 24.13
C GLU A 732 1.36 27.23 25.15
N GLU A 733 2.35 26.45 24.72
CA GLU A 733 3.36 25.90 25.62
C GLU A 733 4.30 26.98 26.18
N GLN A 734 4.54 28.06 25.42
CA GLN A 734 5.34 29.22 25.85
C GLN A 734 4.67 30.05 26.95
N GLU A 735 3.33 30.15 27.01
CA GLU A 735 2.61 30.84 28.11
C GLU A 735 2.97 30.24 29.49
N ASP A 736 3.24 28.94 29.53
CA ASP A 736 3.63 28.18 30.71
C ASP A 736 5.16 28.12 30.93
N GLY A 737 5.95 28.84 30.12
CA GLY A 737 7.41 28.84 30.16
C GLY A 737 8.09 27.66 29.44
N GLY A 738 7.37 26.96 28.56
CA GLY A 738 7.89 25.87 27.73
C GLY A 738 8.06 26.25 26.24
N GLY A 739 7.86 25.26 25.36
CA GLY A 739 7.90 25.36 23.90
C GLY A 739 7.81 23.96 23.27
N CYS A 740 7.57 23.85 21.96
CA CYS A 740 7.55 22.55 21.27
C CYS A 740 8.97 21.99 21.06
N TYR A 741 9.11 20.67 21.05
CA TYR A 741 10.41 20.05 20.79
C TYR A 741 10.85 20.29 19.34
N ASN A 742 12.05 20.86 19.15
CA ASN A 742 12.69 20.97 17.83
C ASN A 742 13.50 19.71 17.52
N ILE A 743 13.09 18.96 16.49
CA ILE A 743 13.81 17.77 16.05
C ILE A 743 14.97 18.20 15.15
N PRO A 744 16.24 17.94 15.53
CA PRO A 744 17.40 18.33 14.74
C PRO A 744 17.32 17.83 13.30
N ASN A 745 17.75 18.67 12.35
CA ASN A 745 17.72 18.39 10.91
C ASN A 745 16.32 18.11 10.32
N TRP A 746 15.23 18.44 11.03
CA TRP A 746 13.86 18.29 10.54
C TRP A 746 13.01 19.54 10.79
N SER A 747 12.20 19.57 11.85
CA SER A 747 11.37 20.72 12.23
C SER A 747 10.90 20.64 13.69
N SER A 748 10.35 21.73 14.21
CA SER A 748 9.60 21.71 15.48
C SER A 748 8.27 20.98 15.35
N LEU A 749 7.93 20.19 16.37
CA LEU A 749 6.60 19.61 16.51
C LEU A 749 5.52 20.71 16.48
N LYS A 750 4.35 20.41 15.91
CA LYS A 750 3.19 21.34 15.92
C LYS A 750 2.52 21.43 17.30
N TYR A 751 2.73 20.42 18.13
CA TYR A 751 2.20 20.30 19.49
C TYR A 751 3.30 19.80 20.43
N ALA A 752 3.33 20.32 21.65
CA ALA A 752 4.25 19.92 22.72
C ALA A 752 3.82 18.59 23.39
N GLY A 753 2.52 18.30 23.37
CA GLY A 753 1.92 17.07 23.87
C GLY A 753 2.02 15.88 22.92
N LEU A 754 1.45 14.75 23.36
CA LEU A 754 1.60 13.46 22.68
C LEU A 754 1.09 13.46 21.22
N GLN A 755 0.12 14.30 20.85
CA GLN A 755 -0.32 14.47 19.47
C GLN A 755 0.83 14.86 18.55
N GLY A 756 1.74 15.74 18.97
CA GLY A 756 2.84 16.21 18.12
C GLY A 756 3.74 15.05 17.69
N LEU A 757 4.09 14.19 18.63
CA LEU A 757 4.87 12.98 18.41
C LEU A 757 4.08 11.96 17.59
N MET A 758 2.81 11.72 17.96
CA MET A 758 1.93 10.79 17.27
C MET A 758 1.66 11.19 15.81
N SER A 759 1.62 12.49 15.48
CA SER A 759 1.50 12.97 14.11
C SER A 759 2.73 12.65 13.26
N VAL A 760 3.94 12.66 13.84
CA VAL A 760 5.16 12.18 13.15
C VAL A 760 5.14 10.66 13.03
N MET A 761 4.88 9.97 14.14
CA MET A 761 4.91 8.50 14.21
C MET A 761 3.82 7.86 13.33
N ALA A 762 2.68 8.51 13.11
CA ALA A 762 1.67 8.07 12.15
C ALA A 762 2.18 7.97 10.71
N ASP A 763 3.15 8.82 10.32
CA ASP A 763 3.66 8.89 8.95
C ASP A 763 4.92 8.02 8.75
N ILE A 764 5.72 7.79 9.81
CA ILE A 764 6.94 6.95 9.77
C ILE A 764 6.74 5.49 10.19
N ARG A 765 5.85 5.20 11.15
CA ARG A 765 5.62 3.82 11.66
C ARG A 765 5.12 2.86 10.57
N PRO A 766 4.14 3.22 9.70
CA PRO A 766 3.65 2.29 8.68
C PRO A 766 4.66 2.00 7.56
N LYS A 767 5.68 2.85 7.41
CA LYS A 767 6.78 2.72 6.44
C LYS A 767 8.05 2.13 7.04
N ASN A 768 8.04 1.87 8.36
CA ASN A 768 9.20 1.46 9.15
C ASN A 768 10.42 2.39 8.98
N ASP A 769 10.20 3.70 8.87
CA ASP A 769 11.26 4.68 8.59
C ASP A 769 12.14 4.96 9.82
N LEU A 770 13.11 4.08 10.02
CA LEU A 770 14.19 4.23 10.99
C LEU A 770 15.30 5.19 10.52
N GLY A 771 15.19 5.78 9.32
CA GLY A 771 16.10 6.80 8.80
C GLY A 771 15.65 8.24 9.12
N HIS A 772 14.40 8.42 9.58
CA HIS A 772 13.86 9.73 9.91
C HIS A 772 14.65 10.43 11.05
N PRO A 773 14.90 11.75 11.01
CA PRO A 773 15.66 12.45 12.05
C PRO A 773 15.06 12.37 13.47
N PHE A 774 13.76 12.06 13.57
CA PHE A 774 13.09 11.69 14.82
C PHE A 774 13.74 10.46 15.48
N CYS A 775 13.99 9.41 14.69
CA CYS A 775 14.64 8.19 15.12
C CYS A 775 16.11 8.45 15.48
N ASP A 776 16.82 9.25 14.70
CA ASP A 776 18.21 9.65 15.01
C ASP A 776 18.32 10.46 16.31
N ASN A 777 17.38 11.37 16.59
CA ASN A 777 17.36 12.11 17.85
C ASN A 777 17.25 11.16 19.06
N LEU A 778 16.31 10.21 19.02
CA LEU A 778 16.10 9.19 20.05
C LEU A 778 17.27 8.19 20.19
N ARG A 779 17.96 7.88 19.08
CA ARG A 779 19.22 7.10 19.10
C ARG A 779 20.38 7.89 19.70
N SER A 780 20.44 9.19 19.43
CA SER A 780 21.58 10.05 19.79
C SER A 780 21.58 10.51 21.26
N GLY A 781 20.42 10.58 21.91
CA GLY A 781 20.35 10.97 23.32
C GLY A 781 18.93 11.01 23.90
N ASP A 782 18.85 11.29 25.20
CA ASP A 782 17.59 11.20 25.95
C ASP A 782 16.71 12.45 25.87
N TRP A 783 17.10 13.47 25.10
CA TRP A 783 16.49 14.81 25.18
C TRP A 783 14.98 14.83 24.91
N MET A 784 14.49 14.08 23.92
CA MET A 784 13.05 13.97 23.66
C MET A 784 12.32 13.16 24.74
N ILE A 785 12.97 12.11 25.26
CA ILE A 785 12.44 11.24 26.33
C ILE A 785 12.27 12.04 27.64
N ASP A 786 13.27 12.85 27.97
CA ASP A 786 13.24 13.78 29.08
C ASP A 786 12.26 14.94 28.83
N TYR A 787 12.19 15.49 27.63
CA TYR A 787 11.24 16.55 27.30
C TYR A 787 9.80 16.11 27.59
N VAL A 788 9.36 14.97 27.04
CA VAL A 788 7.98 14.47 27.14
C VAL A 788 7.53 14.24 28.59
N SER A 789 8.41 13.73 29.43
CA SER A 789 8.10 13.47 30.84
C SER A 789 8.25 14.72 31.72
N ASN A 790 9.34 15.49 31.56
CA ASN A 790 9.60 16.65 32.40
C ASN A 790 8.67 17.84 32.10
N ARG A 791 8.17 18.03 30.86
CA ARG A 791 7.17 19.08 30.53
C ARG A 791 5.82 18.91 31.22
N LEU A 792 5.54 17.70 31.70
CA LEU A 792 4.35 17.35 32.48
C LEU A 792 4.63 17.36 33.98
N ILE A 793 5.84 16.97 34.41
CA ILE A 793 6.27 17.05 35.82
C ILE A 793 6.40 18.51 36.30
N SER A 794 6.69 19.46 35.41
CA SER A 794 6.68 20.90 35.73
C SER A 794 5.28 21.47 35.96
N ARG A 795 4.22 20.73 35.62
CA ARG A 795 2.82 21.15 35.83
C ARG A 795 2.34 20.76 37.24
N ALA A 796 1.19 21.30 37.62
CA ALA A 796 0.49 20.91 38.85
C ALA A 796 -0.49 19.74 38.61
N GLY A 797 -1.10 19.24 39.69
CA GLY A 797 -2.28 18.38 39.61
C GLY A 797 -2.07 17.05 38.88
N ALA A 798 -3.06 16.65 38.09
CA ALA A 798 -3.08 15.33 37.46
C ALA A 798 -2.05 15.19 36.32
N CYS A 799 -1.74 16.28 35.60
CA CYS A 799 -0.64 16.32 34.62
C CYS A 799 0.70 15.87 35.21
N ALA A 800 1.02 16.30 36.45
CA ALA A 800 2.25 15.92 37.13
C ALA A 800 2.38 14.40 37.34
N GLU A 801 1.28 13.72 37.66
CA GLU A 801 1.26 12.27 37.88
C GLU A 801 1.41 11.49 36.55
N VAL A 802 0.85 12.00 35.45
CA VAL A 802 1.10 11.44 34.10
C VAL A 802 2.58 11.61 33.72
N GLY A 803 3.16 12.78 33.97
CA GLY A 803 4.59 13.03 33.74
C GLY A 803 5.51 12.12 34.56
N LYS A 804 5.19 11.91 35.85
CA LYS A 804 5.90 10.95 36.72
C LYS A 804 5.79 9.52 36.21
N TRP A 805 4.61 9.09 35.76
CA TRP A 805 4.41 7.76 35.19
C TRP A 805 5.22 7.57 33.89
N LEU A 806 5.20 8.53 32.97
CA LEU A 806 6.03 8.53 31.77
C LEU A 806 7.52 8.45 32.14
N LYS A 807 7.99 9.26 33.10
CA LYS A 807 9.38 9.21 33.58
C LYS A 807 9.75 7.83 34.14
N ALA A 808 8.85 7.20 34.91
CA ALA A 808 9.08 5.86 35.46
C ALA A 808 9.18 4.78 34.37
N MET A 809 8.35 4.83 33.32
CA MET A 809 8.48 3.95 32.15
C MET A 809 9.80 4.24 31.40
N PHE A 810 10.14 5.51 31.22
CA PHE A 810 11.34 5.93 30.51
C PHE A 810 12.66 5.59 31.23
N VAL A 811 12.69 5.43 32.56
CA VAL A 811 13.88 4.92 33.26
C VAL A 811 14.31 3.54 32.73
N TYR A 812 13.37 2.68 32.34
CA TYR A 812 13.68 1.40 31.69
C TYR A 812 14.08 1.58 30.23
N LEU A 813 13.38 2.46 29.49
CA LEU A 813 13.70 2.79 28.09
C LEU A 813 15.15 3.26 27.92
N LYS A 814 15.67 4.09 28.83
CA LYS A 814 17.06 4.60 28.77
C LYS A 814 18.13 3.53 29.03
N LYS A 815 17.76 2.35 29.57
CA LYS A 815 18.70 1.23 29.82
C LYS A 815 18.89 0.32 28.60
N ILE A 816 18.00 0.36 27.59
CA ILE A 816 18.09 -0.53 26.42
C ILE A 816 19.09 0.00 25.38
N PRO A 817 19.64 -0.86 24.49
CA PRO A 817 20.52 -0.42 23.42
C PRO A 817 19.89 0.69 22.56
N ARG A 818 20.66 1.76 22.29
CA ARG A 818 20.17 3.00 21.65
C ARG A 818 19.38 2.76 20.35
N TYR A 819 19.77 1.78 19.55
CA TYR A 819 19.08 1.44 18.29
C TYR A 819 17.65 0.88 18.47
N LEU A 820 17.29 0.35 19.65
CA LEU A 820 15.94 -0.11 19.97
C LEU A 820 15.02 1.00 20.51
N ILE A 821 15.58 2.12 20.99
CA ILE A 821 14.80 3.17 21.67
C ILE A 821 13.63 3.71 20.85
N PRO A 822 13.74 4.00 19.52
CA PRO A 822 12.61 4.50 18.75
C PRO A 822 11.36 3.59 18.80
N CYS A 823 11.56 2.28 18.70
CA CYS A 823 10.48 1.28 18.76
C CYS A 823 9.81 1.21 20.13
N TYR A 824 10.59 1.18 21.22
CA TYR A 824 10.02 1.09 22.58
C TYR A 824 9.44 2.43 23.07
N PHE A 825 9.97 3.57 22.60
CA PHE A 825 9.38 4.89 22.85
C PHE A 825 7.99 4.99 22.23
N ASP A 826 7.86 4.60 20.96
CA ASP A 826 6.59 4.54 20.24
C ASP A 826 5.56 3.64 20.94
N ALA A 827 5.95 2.42 21.32
CA ALA A 827 5.07 1.48 22.01
C ALA A 827 4.50 2.02 23.35
N ILE A 828 5.31 2.75 24.12
CA ILE A 828 4.87 3.42 25.37
C ILE A 828 3.88 4.55 25.06
N LEU A 829 4.17 5.38 24.05
CA LEU A 829 3.35 6.54 23.72
C LEU A 829 2.01 6.18 23.09
N VAL A 830 1.95 5.15 22.24
CA VAL A 830 0.69 4.67 21.65
C VAL A 830 -0.31 4.27 22.73
N GLY A 831 0.11 3.46 23.71
CA GLY A 831 -0.78 2.99 24.78
C GLY A 831 -1.24 4.10 25.73
N ALA A 832 -0.39 5.11 25.97
CA ALA A 832 -0.78 6.30 26.71
C ALA A 832 -1.80 7.15 25.92
N TYR A 833 -1.49 7.46 24.66
CA TYR A 833 -2.29 8.34 23.80
C TYR A 833 -3.70 7.82 23.56
N THR A 834 -3.88 6.54 23.23
CA THR A 834 -5.23 5.96 23.00
C THR A 834 -6.08 6.01 24.27
N THR A 835 -5.52 5.60 25.41
CA THR A 835 -6.20 5.65 26.72
C THR A 835 -6.66 7.07 27.10
N LEU A 836 -5.88 8.09 26.72
CA LEU A 836 -6.19 9.49 27.01
C LEU A 836 -7.27 10.06 26.08
N LEU A 837 -7.33 9.64 24.81
CA LEU A 837 -8.41 10.01 23.89
C LEU A 837 -9.76 9.50 24.39
N ASP A 838 -9.87 8.22 24.76
CA ASP A 838 -11.12 7.61 25.26
C ASP A 838 -11.68 8.38 26.46
N VAL A 839 -10.81 8.79 27.40
CA VAL A 839 -11.18 9.58 28.56
C VAL A 839 -11.62 11.01 28.20
N GLY A 840 -11.10 11.58 27.10
CA GLY A 840 -11.54 12.86 26.57
C GLY A 840 -12.95 12.81 25.99
N TRP A 841 -13.22 11.82 25.13
CA TRP A 841 -14.54 11.60 24.52
C TRP A 841 -15.66 11.48 25.58
N HIS A 842 -15.38 10.87 26.72
CA HIS A 842 -16.34 10.70 27.82
C HIS A 842 -16.63 11.97 28.66
N GLN A 843 -15.96 13.11 28.42
CA GLN A 843 -16.09 14.32 29.27
C GLN A 843 -16.69 15.57 28.59
N MET A 844 -17.01 15.53 27.30
CA MET A 844 -17.34 16.72 26.50
C MET A 844 -18.71 17.36 26.80
N SER A 845 -18.91 18.58 26.27
CA SER A 845 -20.14 19.40 26.22
C SER A 845 -20.55 20.24 27.44
N ARG A 846 -21.14 19.65 28.50
CA ARG A 846 -22.01 20.36 29.48
C ARG A 846 -21.45 21.68 30.06
N ASN A 847 -20.18 21.70 30.46
CA ASN A 847 -19.67 22.80 31.30
C ASN A 847 -19.45 24.11 30.52
N ILE A 848 -19.24 24.05 29.20
CA ILE A 848 -19.02 25.24 28.35
C ILE A 848 -20.29 26.08 28.29
N ILE A 849 -21.45 25.44 28.11
CA ILE A 849 -22.77 26.08 28.06
C ILE A 849 -23.03 26.92 29.32
N LEU A 850 -22.77 26.34 30.50
CA LEU A 850 -23.00 27.00 31.78
C LEU A 850 -21.99 28.14 32.02
N ALA A 851 -20.73 27.98 31.59
CA ALA A 851 -19.71 29.02 31.70
C ALA A 851 -20.04 30.28 30.89
N PHE A 852 -20.48 30.12 29.64
CA PHE A 852 -20.94 31.26 28.81
C PHE A 852 -22.28 31.85 29.30
N GLY A 853 -23.19 31.03 29.84
CA GLY A 853 -24.37 31.55 30.54
C GLY A 853 -24.01 32.44 31.75
N GLY A 854 -22.89 32.12 32.42
CA GLY A 854 -22.35 32.92 33.51
C GLY A 854 -21.96 34.34 33.09
N THR A 855 -21.63 34.56 31.81
CA THR A 855 -21.19 35.86 31.27
C THR A 855 -22.25 36.60 30.44
N LEU A 856 -23.48 36.08 30.30
CA LEU A 856 -24.59 36.81 29.65
C LEU A 856 -24.76 38.21 30.29
N ARG A 857 -24.78 39.26 29.48
CA ARG A 857 -24.98 40.66 29.90
C ARG A 857 -25.58 41.47 28.75
N HIS A 858 -26.40 42.48 29.03
CA HIS A 858 -27.15 43.26 28.02
C HIS A 858 -28.14 42.43 27.21
N GLY A 859 -28.41 41.17 27.60
CA GLY A 859 -29.10 40.18 26.80
C GLY A 859 -28.22 39.45 25.77
N LEU A 860 -26.90 39.71 25.76
CA LEU A 860 -25.92 39.18 24.81
C LEU A 860 -24.90 38.25 25.49
N ILE A 861 -24.36 37.32 24.70
CA ILE A 861 -23.18 36.52 25.02
C ILE A 861 -21.96 37.22 24.39
N PRO A 862 -20.79 37.28 25.06
CA PRO A 862 -19.61 37.96 24.52
C PRO A 862 -18.92 37.16 23.41
N ASN A 863 -18.26 37.87 22.48
CA ASN A 863 -17.42 37.27 21.44
C ASN A 863 -16.07 36.85 22.05
N LEU A 864 -15.25 37.85 22.42
CA LEU A 864 -14.04 37.65 23.19
C LEU A 864 -14.40 37.46 24.66
N LEU A 865 -14.15 36.26 25.21
CA LEU A 865 -14.48 35.94 26.60
C LEU A 865 -13.56 36.64 27.62
N GLY A 866 -12.25 36.75 27.34
CA GLY A 866 -11.30 37.49 28.20
C GLY A 866 -11.24 37.02 29.66
N GLN A 867 -11.17 35.69 29.88
CA GLN A 867 -11.34 35.03 31.19
C GLN A 867 -12.64 35.41 31.92
N GLY A 868 -13.68 35.80 31.17
CA GLY A 868 -14.92 36.38 31.67
C GLY A 868 -14.79 37.84 32.11
N THR A 869 -13.65 38.24 32.69
CA THR A 869 -13.46 39.58 33.29
C THR A 869 -13.33 40.71 32.27
N HIS A 870 -12.71 40.44 31.12
CA HIS A 870 -12.48 41.39 30.02
C HIS A 870 -13.37 41.11 28.79
N ALA A 871 -14.57 40.59 29.04
CA ALA A 871 -15.50 40.18 28.00
C ALA A 871 -15.98 41.34 27.09
N ARG A 872 -15.87 41.19 25.76
CA ARG A 872 -16.40 42.15 24.76
C ARG A 872 -17.73 41.68 24.17
N TYR A 873 -18.67 42.62 24.02
CA TYR A 873 -20.05 42.37 23.58
C TYR A 873 -20.32 43.09 22.25
N ASN A 874 -19.37 42.97 21.31
CA ASN A 874 -19.43 43.56 19.97
C ASN A 874 -20.23 42.71 18.97
N CYS A 875 -20.42 41.41 19.23
CA CYS A 875 -21.24 40.51 18.44
C CYS A 875 -22.73 40.53 18.84
N ARG A 876 -23.62 40.16 17.91
CA ARG A 876 -25.06 39.97 18.13
C ARG A 876 -25.59 38.57 17.76
N ASP A 877 -24.74 37.71 17.20
CA ASP A 877 -25.06 36.33 16.81
C ASP A 877 -24.76 35.30 17.92
N ALA A 878 -23.67 35.47 18.68
CA ALA A 878 -23.19 34.51 19.68
C ALA A 878 -24.24 34.06 20.71
N VAL A 879 -25.18 34.93 21.08
CA VAL A 879 -26.31 34.58 21.98
C VAL A 879 -27.28 33.59 21.33
N TRP A 880 -27.56 33.73 20.03
CA TRP A 880 -28.44 32.83 19.29
C TRP A 880 -27.77 31.49 19.00
N TRP A 881 -26.45 31.49 18.80
CA TRP A 881 -25.63 30.28 18.78
C TRP A 881 -25.61 29.56 20.13
N TRP A 882 -25.44 30.28 21.24
CA TRP A 882 -25.50 29.71 22.59
C TRP A 882 -26.86 29.06 22.89
N LEU A 883 -27.97 29.69 22.48
CA LEU A 883 -29.31 29.10 22.57
C LEU A 883 -29.47 27.84 21.71
N GLN A 884 -28.96 27.85 20.47
CA GLN A 884 -28.98 26.68 19.59
C GLN A 884 -28.16 25.51 20.18
N CYS A 885 -26.98 25.78 20.75
CA CYS A 885 -26.17 24.78 21.44
C CYS A 885 -26.88 24.16 22.67
N ILE A 886 -27.70 24.93 23.40
CA ILE A 886 -28.51 24.38 24.50
C ILE A 886 -29.63 23.50 23.95
N GLN A 887 -30.31 23.94 22.88
CA GLN A 887 -31.36 23.17 22.22
C GLN A 887 -30.83 21.82 21.71
N ASP A 888 -29.66 21.80 21.07
CA ASP A 888 -29.05 20.57 20.57
C ASP A 888 -28.48 19.69 21.69
N TYR A 889 -27.90 20.27 22.76
CA TYR A 889 -27.57 19.51 23.98
C TYR A 889 -28.80 18.80 24.56
N CYS A 890 -29.92 19.52 24.70
CA CYS A 890 -31.18 18.98 25.22
C CYS A 890 -31.77 17.87 24.34
N LYS A 891 -31.44 17.84 23.05
CA LYS A 891 -31.90 16.87 22.04
C LYS A 891 -31.00 15.64 21.93
N ILE A 892 -29.67 15.83 22.05
CA ILE A 892 -28.66 14.79 21.79
C ILE A 892 -28.28 14.03 23.07
N VAL A 893 -28.20 14.72 24.21
CA VAL A 893 -27.73 14.13 25.47
C VAL A 893 -28.88 13.40 26.18
N PRO A 894 -28.70 12.15 26.65
CA PRO A 894 -29.69 11.46 27.50
C PRO A 894 -30.04 12.29 28.74
N ASN A 895 -31.34 12.51 28.99
CA ASN A 895 -31.86 13.42 30.02
C ASN A 895 -31.37 14.88 29.88
N GLY A 896 -30.98 15.32 28.67
CA GLY A 896 -30.33 16.61 28.44
C GLY A 896 -31.09 17.84 28.95
N LEU A 897 -32.43 17.77 29.04
CA LEU A 897 -33.29 18.82 29.60
C LEU A 897 -32.95 19.19 31.06
N ASP A 898 -32.31 18.32 31.85
CA ASP A 898 -31.88 18.66 33.20
C ASP A 898 -30.80 19.77 33.23
N ILE A 899 -30.16 20.09 32.09
CA ILE A 899 -29.28 21.26 31.99
C ILE A 899 -30.04 22.58 32.24
N LEU A 900 -31.33 22.65 31.90
CA LEU A 900 -32.16 23.85 32.09
C LEU A 900 -32.30 24.22 33.58
N ARG A 901 -32.26 23.23 34.47
CA ARG A 901 -32.33 23.39 35.93
C ARG A 901 -30.97 23.53 36.59
N CYS A 902 -29.86 23.36 35.84
CA CYS A 902 -28.53 23.49 36.42
C CYS A 902 -28.25 24.94 36.83
N PRO A 903 -27.58 25.17 37.98
CA PRO A 903 -27.21 26.51 38.40
C PRO A 903 -26.15 27.09 37.46
N VAL A 904 -26.38 28.33 37.04
CA VAL A 904 -25.43 29.16 36.30
C VAL A 904 -24.96 30.26 37.25
N SER A 905 -23.70 30.18 37.64
CA SER A 905 -23.04 31.23 38.44
C SER A 905 -22.85 32.48 37.58
N ARG A 906 -23.64 33.52 37.85
CA ARG A 906 -23.64 34.79 37.12
C ARG A 906 -22.43 35.63 37.55
N MET A 907 -21.42 35.66 36.68
CA MET A 907 -20.31 36.60 36.79
C MET A 907 -20.82 38.05 36.64
N TYR A 908 -21.88 38.26 35.87
CA TYR A 908 -22.51 39.57 35.68
C TYR A 908 -24.01 39.54 36.01
N PRO A 909 -24.41 39.65 37.29
CA PRO A 909 -25.83 39.59 37.70
C PRO A 909 -26.70 40.76 37.22
N ARG A 910 -26.09 41.84 36.72
CA ARG A 910 -26.74 43.03 36.13
C ARG A 910 -25.81 43.68 35.10
N ASP A 911 -26.38 44.40 34.13
CA ASP A 911 -25.64 45.09 33.06
C ASP A 911 -24.47 45.96 33.56
N ASP A 912 -24.67 46.77 34.61
CA ASP A 912 -23.61 47.64 35.15
C ASP A 912 -22.60 46.94 36.07
N SER A 913 -22.80 45.66 36.41
CA SER A 913 -22.03 44.98 37.45
C SER A 913 -20.53 44.84 37.13
N ALA A 914 -19.72 44.76 38.20
CA ALA A 914 -18.36 44.26 38.16
C ALA A 914 -18.37 42.71 38.15
N PRO A 915 -17.34 42.04 37.60
CA PRO A 915 -17.30 40.57 37.57
C PRO A 915 -17.30 40.00 39.00
N GLN A 916 -18.23 39.09 39.27
CA GLN A 916 -18.36 38.40 40.56
C GLN A 916 -17.67 37.02 40.52
N PRO A 917 -17.09 36.55 41.64
CA PRO A 917 -16.53 35.20 41.74
C PRO A 917 -17.63 34.12 41.73
N ALA A 918 -17.24 32.88 41.45
CA ALA A 918 -18.18 31.78 41.29
C ALA A 918 -19.03 31.52 42.55
N GLY A 919 -20.34 31.28 42.38
CA GLY A 919 -21.28 31.05 43.48
C GLY A 919 -21.77 32.31 44.21
N SER A 920 -21.42 33.52 43.76
CA SER A 920 -21.91 34.76 44.36
C SER A 920 -23.39 35.02 44.10
N VAL A 921 -23.85 34.67 42.89
CA VAL A 921 -25.24 34.70 42.45
C VAL A 921 -25.42 33.55 41.46
N ASP A 922 -26.09 32.48 41.88
CA ASP A 922 -26.49 31.39 41.00
C ASP A 922 -27.95 31.59 40.58
N GLN A 923 -28.24 31.50 39.28
CA GLN A 923 -29.61 31.42 38.75
C GLN A 923 -29.74 30.19 37.82
N PRO A 924 -30.89 29.50 37.76
CA PRO A 924 -31.08 28.38 36.84
C PRO A 924 -30.88 28.79 35.38
N LEU A 925 -30.34 27.89 34.55
CA LEU A 925 -30.10 28.16 33.13
C LEU A 925 -31.37 28.63 32.39
N TYR A 926 -32.56 28.12 32.74
CA TYR A 926 -33.82 28.57 32.14
C TYR A 926 -34.12 30.06 32.40
N GLU A 927 -33.60 30.66 33.48
CA GLU A 927 -33.76 32.10 33.78
C GLU A 927 -32.76 32.94 33.00
N VAL A 928 -31.54 32.44 32.76
CA VAL A 928 -30.55 33.06 31.86
C VAL A 928 -31.06 33.11 30.42
N ILE A 929 -31.71 32.03 29.97
CA ILE A 929 -32.37 31.98 28.65
C ILE A 929 -33.49 33.03 28.59
N GLN A 930 -34.34 33.11 29.62
CA GLN A 930 -35.42 34.10 29.67
C GLN A 930 -34.89 35.54 29.64
N GLU A 931 -33.83 35.83 30.39
CA GLU A 931 -33.14 37.12 30.43
C GLU A 931 -32.70 37.56 29.02
N ALA A 932 -32.07 36.66 28.26
CA ALA A 932 -31.65 36.93 26.88
C ALA A 932 -32.84 37.23 25.96
N MET A 933 -33.90 36.42 26.00
CA MET A 933 -35.10 36.61 25.15
C MET A 933 -35.85 37.89 25.50
N GLN A 934 -35.96 38.21 26.79
CA GLN A 934 -36.63 39.40 27.32
C GLN A 934 -35.90 40.68 26.88
N ARG A 935 -34.57 40.75 27.07
CA ARG A 935 -33.76 41.93 26.71
C ARG A 935 -33.83 42.27 25.22
N HIS A 936 -33.87 41.28 24.34
CA HIS A 936 -34.04 41.51 22.89
C HIS A 936 -35.40 42.12 22.52
N MET A 937 -36.48 41.71 23.19
CA MET A 937 -37.82 42.25 22.90
C MET A 937 -38.04 43.65 23.50
N GLU A 938 -37.38 43.96 24.61
CA GLU A 938 -37.32 45.32 25.17
C GLU A 938 -36.54 46.27 24.27
N GLY A 939 -35.45 45.76 23.69
CA GLY A 939 -34.43 46.53 22.98
C GLY A 939 -33.11 46.55 23.75
N ILE A 940 -32.03 46.39 23.00
CA ILE A 940 -30.65 46.45 23.45
C ILE A 940 -30.03 47.68 22.79
N ASN A 941 -29.59 48.64 23.60
CA ASN A 941 -28.91 49.85 23.15
C ASN A 941 -27.91 50.25 24.25
N PHE A 942 -26.63 50.05 23.99
CA PHE A 942 -25.55 50.39 24.91
C PHE A 942 -24.29 50.77 24.12
N ARG A 943 -23.33 51.39 24.80
CA ARG A 943 -21.98 51.61 24.28
C ARG A 943 -21.01 50.64 24.95
N GLU A 944 -20.12 50.01 24.19
CA GLU A 944 -19.16 49.06 24.76
C GLU A 944 -18.42 49.64 25.97
N ARG A 945 -18.38 48.89 27.08
CA ARG A 945 -17.60 49.28 28.26
C ARG A 945 -16.13 49.37 27.84
N ASN A 946 -15.49 50.49 28.19
CA ASN A 946 -14.14 50.86 27.76
C ASN A 946 -13.99 51.15 26.26
N ALA A 947 -15.04 51.58 25.55
CA ALA A 947 -14.99 52.05 24.16
C ALA A 947 -13.83 53.03 23.86
N GLY A 948 -13.14 52.83 22.73
CA GLY A 948 -11.98 53.60 22.28
C GLY A 948 -10.79 52.71 21.88
N PRO A 949 -9.65 53.33 21.50
CA PRO A 949 -8.47 52.64 20.96
C PRO A 949 -7.92 51.50 21.82
N GLN A 950 -8.14 51.54 23.13
CA GLN A 950 -7.73 50.54 24.11
C GLN A 950 -8.49 49.20 24.03
N ILE A 951 -9.65 49.13 23.36
CA ILE A 951 -10.32 47.85 23.04
C ILE A 951 -10.38 47.58 21.53
N ASP A 952 -10.35 48.63 20.70
CA ASP A 952 -10.26 48.52 19.25
C ASP A 952 -9.58 49.76 18.66
N GLN A 953 -8.38 49.58 18.09
CA GLN A 953 -7.56 50.66 17.54
C GLN A 953 -7.99 51.13 16.14
N ASN A 954 -8.90 50.40 15.47
CA ASN A 954 -9.29 50.64 14.09
C ASN A 954 -10.75 51.13 13.99
N MET A 955 -11.65 50.62 14.84
CA MET A 955 -13.07 50.98 14.86
C MET A 955 -13.30 52.47 15.15
N ARG A 956 -14.30 53.06 14.48
CA ARG A 956 -14.75 54.44 14.69
C ARG A 956 -15.60 54.57 15.95
N ASP A 957 -15.72 55.78 16.48
CA ASP A 957 -16.49 56.06 17.69
C ASP A 957 -17.95 55.59 17.60
N GLU A 958 -18.55 55.72 16.41
CA GLU A 958 -19.91 55.28 16.12
C GLU A 958 -20.09 53.75 16.19
N GLY A 959 -19.03 52.97 15.93
CA GLY A 959 -19.05 51.52 15.91
C GLY A 959 -19.27 50.89 17.28
N PHE A 960 -18.71 51.50 18.35
CA PHE A 960 -18.85 51.04 19.73
C PHE A 960 -20.27 51.14 20.30
N ASN A 961 -21.22 51.76 19.58
CA ASN A 961 -22.61 51.86 19.98
C ASN A 961 -23.39 50.66 19.42
N ILE A 962 -23.67 49.69 20.30
CA ILE A 962 -24.28 48.41 19.98
C ILE A 962 -25.79 48.51 20.13
N ILE A 963 -26.50 48.23 19.04
CA ILE A 963 -27.96 48.19 18.98
C ILE A 963 -28.38 46.79 18.52
N ALA A 964 -29.34 46.19 19.21
CA ALA A 964 -30.04 44.97 18.78
C ALA A 964 -31.47 44.97 19.30
N GLY A 965 -32.38 44.26 18.63
CA GLY A 965 -33.77 44.16 19.06
C GLY A 965 -34.64 43.34 18.12
N VAL A 966 -35.94 43.32 18.40
CA VAL A 966 -36.94 42.61 17.60
C VAL A 966 -37.84 43.61 16.88
N ASP A 967 -37.93 43.49 15.56
CA ASP A 967 -38.92 44.21 14.76
C ASP A 967 -40.32 43.67 15.07
N ARG A 968 -41.25 44.54 15.46
CA ARG A 968 -42.55 44.10 15.99
C ARG A 968 -43.57 43.68 14.94
N GLU A 969 -43.36 44.03 13.68
CA GLU A 969 -44.27 43.61 12.59
C GLU A 969 -43.90 42.21 12.11
N THR A 970 -42.62 42.03 11.76
CA THR A 970 -42.04 40.80 11.20
C THR A 970 -41.62 39.78 12.25
N GLY A 971 -41.32 40.20 13.48
CA GLY A 971 -40.70 39.37 14.51
C GLY A 971 -39.19 39.11 14.30
N PHE A 972 -38.56 39.72 13.28
CA PHE A 972 -37.14 39.51 12.97
C PHE A 972 -36.23 40.17 14.00
N VAL A 973 -35.09 39.54 14.28
CA VAL A 973 -34.03 40.15 15.09
C VAL A 973 -33.16 41.04 14.20
N PHE A 974 -33.17 42.35 14.48
CA PHE A 974 -32.33 43.34 13.82
C PHE A 974 -31.22 43.84 14.77
N GLY A 975 -30.18 44.43 14.21
CA GLY A 975 -29.12 45.06 15.01
C GLY A 975 -27.89 45.43 14.19
N GLY A 976 -26.88 45.93 14.88
CA GLY A 976 -25.66 46.50 14.27
C GLY A 976 -25.85 47.93 13.77
N ASN A 977 -24.80 48.48 13.17
CA ASN A 977 -24.82 49.70 12.38
C ASN A 977 -23.71 49.65 11.30
N ARG A 978 -23.75 50.54 10.31
CA ARG A 978 -22.79 50.61 9.18
C ARG A 978 -21.29 50.72 9.53
N PHE A 979 -20.94 50.92 10.81
CA PHE A 979 -19.58 51.05 11.33
C PHE A 979 -19.21 49.96 12.34
N ASN A 980 -20.02 48.90 12.49
CA ASN A 980 -19.68 47.76 13.35
C ASN A 980 -19.87 46.39 12.68
N CYS A 981 -19.36 45.38 13.37
CA CYS A 981 -19.12 44.02 12.87
C CYS A 981 -19.86 43.00 13.76
N GLY A 982 -21.20 43.08 13.77
CA GLY A 982 -22.02 42.33 14.72
C GLY A 982 -22.20 40.83 14.41
N THR A 983 -21.73 40.33 13.26
CA THR A 983 -21.87 38.93 12.85
C THR A 983 -20.52 38.36 12.45
N TRP A 984 -20.34 37.05 12.52
CA TRP A 984 -19.11 36.30 12.17
C TRP A 984 -18.31 36.78 10.95
N MET A 985 -18.96 37.39 9.96
CA MET A 985 -18.28 38.16 8.90
C MET A 985 -17.80 39.52 9.46
N ASP A 986 -16.80 39.49 10.36
CA ASP A 986 -16.52 40.58 11.30
C ASP A 986 -15.29 41.46 11.00
N LYS A 987 -14.58 41.24 9.89
CA LYS A 987 -13.37 42.02 9.54
C LYS A 987 -13.62 43.53 9.48
N MET A 988 -13.01 44.26 10.41
CA MET A 988 -12.84 45.71 10.36
C MET A 988 -11.66 46.08 9.45
N GLY A 989 -11.79 47.14 8.65
CA GLY A 989 -10.72 47.68 7.81
C GLY A 989 -9.66 48.42 8.62
N GLU A 990 -8.40 48.34 8.17
CA GLU A 990 -7.22 48.78 8.95
C GLU A 990 -6.24 49.65 8.15
N SER A 991 -6.33 49.69 6.81
CA SER A 991 -5.39 50.41 5.96
C SER A 991 -5.73 51.90 5.87
N ASP A 992 -4.86 52.73 6.44
CA ASP A 992 -4.83 54.18 6.20
C ASP A 992 -4.49 54.48 4.73
N ARG A 993 -3.63 53.67 4.09
CA ARG A 993 -3.19 53.83 2.69
C ARG A 993 -4.35 53.66 1.72
N ALA A 994 -5.06 52.53 1.81
CA ALA A 994 -6.23 52.25 0.99
C ALA A 994 -7.49 53.01 1.43
N ARG A 995 -7.42 53.74 2.56
CA ARG A 995 -8.51 54.51 3.18
C ARG A 995 -9.71 53.65 3.62
N ASN A 996 -9.49 52.36 3.88
CA ASN A 996 -10.51 51.44 4.38
C ASN A 996 -10.59 51.38 5.92
N LYS A 997 -9.67 52.06 6.62
CA LYS A 997 -9.60 52.06 8.09
C LYS A 997 -10.89 52.50 8.78
N GLY A 998 -11.31 51.70 9.76
CA GLY A 998 -12.52 51.94 10.55
C GLY A 998 -13.82 51.82 9.74
N ILE A 999 -13.79 51.15 8.59
CA ILE A 999 -14.98 50.72 7.86
C ILE A 999 -15.03 49.19 7.93
N PRO A 1000 -16.15 48.57 8.35
CA PRO A 1000 -16.35 47.13 8.20
C PRO A 1000 -16.27 46.69 6.74
N ALA A 1001 -15.62 45.56 6.48
CA ALA A 1001 -15.67 44.91 5.17
C ALA A 1001 -17.08 44.42 4.83
N THR A 1002 -17.78 43.92 5.84
CA THR A 1002 -19.09 43.27 5.73
C THR A 1002 -20.01 43.75 6.87
N PRO A 1003 -20.47 45.01 6.85
CA PRO A 1003 -21.41 45.55 7.83
C PRO A 1003 -22.80 44.93 7.60
N ARG A 1004 -23.02 43.73 8.13
CA ARG A 1004 -24.28 42.99 8.05
C ARG A 1004 -25.23 43.46 9.14
N ASP A 1005 -25.59 44.75 9.08
CA ASP A 1005 -26.59 45.36 9.97
C ASP A 1005 -28.03 45.12 9.46
N GLY A 1006 -29.03 45.53 10.23
CA GLY A 1006 -30.43 45.13 9.98
C GLY A 1006 -30.67 43.66 10.35
N SER A 1007 -31.48 42.92 9.60
CA SER A 1007 -31.85 41.53 9.91
C SER A 1007 -30.98 40.53 9.14
N ALA A 1008 -29.93 39.99 9.74
CA ALA A 1008 -29.08 38.96 9.09
C ALA A 1008 -29.80 37.60 9.05
N VAL A 1009 -29.72 36.91 7.91
CA VAL A 1009 -30.55 35.72 7.61
C VAL A 1009 -30.39 34.59 8.63
N GLU A 1010 -29.17 34.31 9.06
CA GLU A 1010 -28.86 33.25 10.03
C GLU A 1010 -29.37 33.58 11.44
N ILE A 1011 -29.29 34.85 11.86
CA ILE A 1011 -29.80 35.28 13.17
C ILE A 1011 -31.32 35.17 13.23
N VAL A 1012 -32.04 35.51 12.15
CA VAL A 1012 -33.50 35.32 12.09
C VAL A 1012 -33.86 33.84 12.09
N GLY A 1013 -33.07 32.99 11.44
CA GLY A 1013 -33.22 31.52 11.50
C GLY A 1013 -32.99 30.95 12.90
N LEU A 1014 -31.89 31.31 13.56
CA LEU A 1014 -31.58 30.88 14.93
C LEU A 1014 -32.61 31.38 15.94
N CYS A 1015 -33.09 32.62 15.78
CA CYS A 1015 -34.20 33.17 16.56
C CYS A 1015 -35.48 32.35 16.39
N LYS A 1016 -35.86 32.01 15.14
CA LYS A 1016 -37.00 31.12 14.86
C LYS A 1016 -36.83 29.75 15.54
N SER A 1017 -35.63 29.16 15.45
CA SER A 1017 -35.29 27.88 16.07
C SER A 1017 -35.53 27.91 17.58
N ALA A 1018 -34.95 28.90 18.27
CA ALA A 1018 -35.07 29.09 19.71
C ALA A 1018 -36.52 29.41 20.15
N VAL A 1019 -37.22 30.32 19.45
CA VAL A 1019 -38.61 30.68 19.77
C VAL A 1019 -39.56 29.49 19.58
N ARG A 1020 -39.36 28.67 18.54
CA ARG A 1020 -40.08 27.39 18.35
C ARG A 1020 -39.80 26.42 19.50
N TRP A 1021 -38.53 26.22 19.86
CA TRP A 1021 -38.14 25.29 20.91
C TRP A 1021 -38.69 25.70 22.29
N LEU A 1022 -38.60 26.98 22.65
CA LEU A 1022 -39.18 27.50 23.89
C LEU A 1022 -40.71 27.42 23.90
N LEU A 1023 -41.38 27.65 22.77
CA LEU A 1023 -42.82 27.43 22.62
C LEU A 1023 -43.20 25.97 22.89
N ASP A 1024 -42.46 25.01 22.35
CA ASP A 1024 -42.77 23.58 22.52
C ASP A 1024 -42.44 23.06 23.94
N LEU A 1025 -41.36 23.54 24.58
CA LEU A 1025 -41.10 23.26 26.01
C LEU A 1025 -42.17 23.89 26.91
N SER A 1026 -42.59 25.12 26.60
CA SER A 1026 -43.61 25.86 27.34
C SER A 1026 -44.97 25.16 27.27
N ARG A 1027 -45.37 24.67 26.08
CA ARG A 1027 -46.58 23.84 25.88
C ARG A 1027 -46.57 22.51 26.65
N LYS A 1028 -45.39 21.99 27.00
CA LYS A 1028 -45.22 20.78 27.83
C LYS A 1028 -45.09 21.07 29.33
N ASN A 1029 -45.01 22.35 29.73
CA ASN A 1029 -44.61 22.79 31.08
C ASN A 1029 -43.17 22.38 31.48
N GLU A 1030 -42.29 22.16 30.49
CA GLU A 1030 -40.85 21.90 30.70
C GLU A 1030 -40.04 23.20 30.83
N TYR A 1031 -40.59 24.32 30.36
CA TYR A 1031 -40.03 25.68 30.49
C TYR A 1031 -41.08 26.62 31.09
N PRO A 1032 -40.77 27.39 32.15
CA PRO A 1032 -41.80 28.04 32.99
C PRO A 1032 -42.40 29.34 32.44
N PHE A 1033 -41.93 29.83 31.28
CA PHE A 1033 -42.41 31.07 30.67
C PHE A 1033 -43.16 30.81 29.36
N HIS A 1034 -44.23 31.55 29.09
CA HIS A 1034 -45.05 31.45 27.87
C HIS A 1034 -44.74 32.54 26.82
N GLY A 1035 -43.82 33.45 27.12
CA GLY A 1035 -43.46 34.60 26.29
C GLY A 1035 -42.55 35.57 27.03
N VAL A 1036 -42.53 36.82 26.56
CA VAL A 1036 -41.75 37.94 27.11
C VAL A 1036 -42.67 39.13 27.39
N THR A 1037 -42.46 39.86 28.49
CA THR A 1037 -43.38 40.91 28.98
C THR A 1037 -42.65 42.22 29.15
N ILE A 1038 -42.91 43.18 28.26
CA ILE A 1038 -42.16 44.43 28.15
C ILE A 1038 -42.97 45.62 28.69
N LYS A 1039 -42.28 46.66 29.18
CA LYS A 1039 -42.91 47.88 29.72
C LYS A 1039 -42.82 49.02 28.71
N ARG A 1040 -43.97 49.46 28.19
CA ARG A 1040 -44.06 50.52 27.17
C ARG A 1040 -45.11 51.57 27.56
N TYR A 1041 -44.71 52.84 27.62
CA TYR A 1041 -45.57 53.97 28.02
C TYR A 1041 -46.34 53.76 29.34
N GLY A 1042 -45.74 53.04 30.30
CA GLY A 1042 -46.37 52.72 31.59
C GLY A 1042 -47.36 51.55 31.57
N ARG A 1043 -47.49 50.82 30.46
CA ARG A 1043 -48.27 49.57 30.37
C ARG A 1043 -47.34 48.36 30.19
N GLU A 1044 -47.75 47.22 30.70
CA GLU A 1044 -47.14 45.92 30.41
C GLU A 1044 -47.78 45.32 29.15
N GLU A 1045 -46.95 44.78 28.27
CA GLU A 1045 -47.31 44.21 26.96
C GLU A 1045 -46.61 42.84 26.86
N THR A 1046 -47.38 41.74 26.86
CA THR A 1046 -46.82 40.38 26.76
C THR A 1046 -46.93 39.86 25.34
N ILE A 1047 -45.78 39.54 24.74
CA ILE A 1047 -45.69 38.88 23.44
C ILE A 1047 -45.41 37.39 23.70
N THR A 1048 -46.35 36.54 23.30
CA THR A 1048 -46.22 35.08 23.49
C THR A 1048 -45.19 34.49 22.52
N TYR A 1049 -44.54 33.39 22.90
CA TYR A 1049 -43.67 32.68 21.95
C TYR A 1049 -44.43 32.15 20.74
N ASP A 1050 -45.73 31.86 20.88
CA ASP A 1050 -46.62 31.48 19.78
C ASP A 1050 -46.82 32.62 18.76
N GLU A 1051 -47.08 33.83 19.24
CA GLU A 1051 -47.22 35.01 18.39
C GLU A 1051 -45.89 35.36 17.70
N TRP A 1052 -44.78 35.36 18.43
CA TRP A 1052 -43.45 35.66 17.87
C TRP A 1052 -43.05 34.62 16.81
N ASN A 1053 -43.26 33.33 17.07
CA ASN A 1053 -43.07 32.25 16.10
C ASN A 1053 -43.91 32.49 14.83
N ARG A 1054 -45.20 32.84 14.98
CA ARG A 1054 -46.10 33.13 13.84
C ARG A 1054 -45.72 34.39 13.06
N LYS A 1055 -45.23 35.45 13.72
CA LYS A 1055 -44.74 36.67 13.06
C LYS A 1055 -43.60 36.36 12.11
N ILE A 1056 -42.54 35.69 12.58
CA ILE A 1056 -41.38 35.32 11.75
C ILE A 1056 -41.83 34.41 10.61
N GLN A 1057 -42.63 33.38 10.92
CA GLN A 1057 -43.14 32.41 9.95
C GLN A 1057 -43.93 33.06 8.79
N GLY A 1058 -44.74 34.08 9.08
CA GLY A 1058 -45.54 34.79 8.07
C GLY A 1058 -44.76 35.84 7.25
N HIS A 1059 -43.52 36.14 7.62
CA HIS A 1059 -42.72 37.22 7.02
C HIS A 1059 -41.44 36.76 6.34
N PHE A 1060 -40.77 35.71 6.85
CA PHE A 1060 -39.41 35.35 6.45
C PHE A 1060 -39.26 35.17 4.92
N GLU A 1061 -39.87 34.14 4.34
CA GLU A 1061 -39.68 33.87 2.90
C GLU A 1061 -40.17 35.02 2.02
N ARG A 1062 -41.26 35.70 2.40
CA ARG A 1062 -41.81 36.83 1.64
C ARG A 1062 -40.88 38.04 1.55
N LEU A 1063 -39.96 38.21 2.50
CA LEU A 1063 -39.04 39.35 2.57
C LEU A 1063 -37.59 38.97 2.20
N PHE A 1064 -37.17 37.74 2.49
CA PHE A 1064 -35.83 37.22 2.18
C PHE A 1064 -35.73 36.54 0.80
N PHE A 1065 -36.78 35.97 0.21
CA PHE A 1065 -36.67 35.32 -1.11
C PHE A 1065 -36.65 36.35 -2.25
N VAL A 1066 -35.63 36.28 -3.11
CA VAL A 1066 -35.50 37.14 -4.29
C VAL A 1066 -36.30 36.55 -5.45
N SER A 1067 -37.47 37.11 -5.70
CA SER A 1067 -38.45 36.61 -6.66
C SER A 1067 -37.90 36.51 -8.10
N GLU A 1068 -38.29 35.46 -8.82
CA GLU A 1068 -37.94 35.29 -10.24
C GLU A 1068 -38.70 36.24 -11.16
N ASN A 1069 -39.87 36.72 -10.73
CA ASN A 1069 -40.61 37.76 -11.43
C ASN A 1069 -39.91 39.12 -11.27
N PRO A 1070 -39.44 39.78 -12.35
CA PRO A 1070 -38.84 41.11 -12.25
C PRO A 1070 -39.81 42.20 -11.78
N ALA A 1071 -41.12 41.96 -11.87
CA ALA A 1071 -42.20 42.86 -11.46
C ALA A 1071 -42.87 42.44 -10.13
N ASP A 1072 -42.16 41.75 -9.24
CA ASP A 1072 -42.69 41.42 -7.90
C ASP A 1072 -42.82 42.69 -7.04
N GLN A 1073 -44.03 42.96 -6.56
CA GLN A 1073 -44.36 44.17 -5.79
C GLN A 1073 -43.78 44.16 -4.36
N ASN A 1074 -43.30 43.02 -3.86
CA ASN A 1074 -42.55 42.96 -2.60
C ASN A 1074 -41.12 43.48 -2.76
N GLU A 1075 -40.60 43.56 -3.99
CA GLU A 1075 -39.20 43.87 -4.24
C GLU A 1075 -38.93 45.38 -4.26
N LYS A 1076 -38.35 45.89 -3.16
CA LYS A 1076 -38.16 47.34 -2.95
C LYS A 1076 -37.03 47.94 -3.79
N HIS A 1077 -36.03 47.13 -4.16
CA HIS A 1077 -34.83 47.60 -4.87
C HIS A 1077 -34.49 46.69 -6.07
N PRO A 1078 -35.38 46.53 -7.07
CA PRO A 1078 -35.19 45.60 -8.19
C PRO A 1078 -33.95 45.92 -9.03
N ASN A 1079 -33.47 47.16 -9.01
CA ASN A 1079 -32.25 47.61 -9.68
C ASN A 1079 -30.95 47.13 -9.02
N LEU A 1080 -31.01 46.59 -7.80
CA LEU A 1080 -29.87 46.01 -7.06
C LEU A 1080 -29.88 44.47 -7.08
N VAL A 1081 -30.90 43.86 -7.70
CA VAL A 1081 -31.05 42.40 -7.78
C VAL A 1081 -30.11 41.83 -8.84
N HIS A 1082 -28.94 41.34 -8.41
CA HIS A 1082 -27.99 40.67 -9.30
C HIS A 1082 -28.42 39.24 -9.67
N LYS A 1083 -28.95 38.46 -8.71
CA LYS A 1083 -29.42 37.09 -8.90
C LYS A 1083 -30.83 36.90 -8.35
N ARG A 1084 -31.61 36.00 -8.96
CA ARG A 1084 -32.99 35.66 -8.59
C ARG A 1084 -33.11 34.17 -8.29
N GLY A 1085 -34.12 33.78 -7.50
CA GLY A 1085 -34.25 32.41 -6.99
C GLY A 1085 -33.29 32.10 -5.84
N ILE A 1086 -32.74 33.13 -5.19
CA ILE A 1086 -31.86 33.04 -4.01
C ILE A 1086 -32.58 33.60 -2.77
N TYR A 1087 -31.99 33.39 -1.59
CA TYR A 1087 -32.37 34.11 -0.38
C TYR A 1087 -31.35 35.22 -0.10
N LYS A 1088 -31.85 36.39 0.31
CA LYS A 1088 -31.08 37.56 0.72
C LYS A 1088 -30.20 37.23 1.93
N ASP A 1089 -29.03 37.84 1.99
CA ASP A 1089 -28.09 37.67 3.12
C ASP A 1089 -28.53 38.47 4.36
N SER A 1090 -29.14 39.63 4.12
CA SER A 1090 -29.76 40.48 5.13
C SER A 1090 -31.09 41.04 4.61
N TYR A 1091 -31.92 41.54 5.53
CA TYR A 1091 -33.08 42.35 5.20
C TYR A 1091 -33.04 43.66 6.00
N GLY A 1092 -32.97 44.78 5.28
CA GLY A 1092 -32.95 46.12 5.85
C GLY A 1092 -31.58 46.57 6.35
N ALA A 1093 -30.48 46.12 5.73
CA ALA A 1093 -29.14 46.65 6.01
C ALA A 1093 -29.03 48.13 5.61
N SER A 1094 -28.10 48.85 6.24
CA SER A 1094 -27.77 50.26 5.93
C SER A 1094 -27.25 50.49 4.51
N SER A 1095 -26.73 49.44 3.88
CA SER A 1095 -26.42 49.37 2.46
C SER A 1095 -27.41 48.42 1.78
N PRO A 1096 -28.46 48.93 1.09
CA PRO A 1096 -29.48 48.08 0.49
C PRO A 1096 -28.98 47.13 -0.60
N TRP A 1097 -27.74 47.26 -1.09
CA TRP A 1097 -27.12 46.31 -2.00
C TRP A 1097 -26.65 45.03 -1.29
N CYS A 1098 -26.19 45.14 -0.04
CA CYS A 1098 -25.69 44.00 0.74
C CYS A 1098 -26.77 42.93 0.97
N ASP A 1099 -28.04 43.36 1.14
CA ASP A 1099 -29.20 42.46 1.21
C ASP A 1099 -29.24 41.45 0.03
N TYR A 1100 -28.85 41.87 -1.19
CA TYR A 1100 -28.97 41.06 -2.42
C TYR A 1100 -27.74 40.22 -2.76
N GLN A 1101 -26.68 40.24 -1.95
CA GLN A 1101 -25.49 39.45 -2.20
C GLN A 1101 -25.75 37.95 -1.96
N LEU A 1102 -25.38 37.11 -2.93
CA LEU A 1102 -25.38 35.66 -2.75
C LEU A 1102 -24.20 35.25 -1.86
N ARG A 1103 -24.52 34.80 -0.65
CA ARG A 1103 -23.59 34.41 0.42
C ARG A 1103 -24.05 33.10 1.07
N PRO A 1104 -23.17 32.30 1.71
CA PRO A 1104 -23.55 30.98 2.23
C PRO A 1104 -24.47 31.02 3.47
N ASN A 1105 -24.64 32.19 4.11
CA ASN A 1105 -25.28 32.33 5.42
C ASN A 1105 -26.74 31.83 5.48
N PHE A 1106 -27.51 31.91 4.40
CA PHE A 1106 -28.91 31.44 4.38
C PHE A 1106 -29.03 29.93 4.65
N THR A 1107 -27.96 29.16 4.39
CA THR A 1107 -27.93 27.71 4.66
C THR A 1107 -28.00 27.40 6.15
N ILE A 1108 -27.52 28.30 7.02
CA ILE A 1108 -27.63 28.16 8.48
C ILE A 1108 -29.10 28.19 8.89
N ALA A 1109 -29.84 29.20 8.41
CA ALA A 1109 -31.28 29.33 8.65
C ALA A 1109 -32.06 28.12 8.12
N MET A 1110 -31.67 27.57 6.97
CA MET A 1110 -32.24 26.34 6.40
C MET A 1110 -32.03 25.10 7.27
N VAL A 1111 -30.94 25.01 8.05
CA VAL A 1111 -30.68 23.88 8.96
C VAL A 1111 -31.45 24.00 10.27
N VAL A 1112 -31.44 25.19 10.89
CA VAL A 1112 -32.02 25.37 12.24
C VAL A 1112 -33.53 25.63 12.22
N ALA A 1113 -34.04 26.24 11.15
CA ALA A 1113 -35.44 26.59 10.95
C ALA A 1113 -35.95 26.28 9.52
N PRO A 1114 -35.83 25.02 9.04
CA PRO A 1114 -36.24 24.63 7.70
C PRO A 1114 -37.71 24.94 7.38
N GLU A 1115 -38.58 25.01 8.39
CA GLU A 1115 -39.99 25.37 8.22
C GLU A 1115 -40.23 26.78 7.67
N LEU A 1116 -39.20 27.65 7.64
CA LEU A 1116 -39.28 28.99 7.05
C LEU A 1116 -39.24 29.00 5.52
N PHE A 1117 -39.00 27.86 4.86
CA PHE A 1117 -38.67 27.78 3.44
C PHE A 1117 -39.62 26.85 2.67
N THR A 1118 -40.11 27.30 1.52
CA THR A 1118 -40.80 26.43 0.55
C THR A 1118 -39.76 25.49 -0.08
N PRO A 1119 -39.95 24.15 -0.07
CA PRO A 1119 -38.91 23.20 -0.47
C PRO A 1119 -38.32 23.44 -1.87
N GLU A 1120 -39.15 23.76 -2.86
CA GLU A 1120 -38.73 23.99 -4.25
C GLU A 1120 -37.86 25.25 -4.38
N ARG A 1121 -38.19 26.30 -3.62
CA ARG A 1121 -37.40 27.54 -3.54
C ARG A 1121 -36.08 27.31 -2.82
N ALA A 1122 -36.11 26.58 -1.70
CA ALA A 1122 -34.92 26.18 -0.96
C ALA A 1122 -33.96 25.37 -1.83
N TRP A 1123 -34.48 24.35 -2.54
CA TRP A 1123 -33.69 23.50 -3.42
C TRP A 1123 -33.08 24.27 -4.59
N LYS A 1124 -33.80 25.24 -5.16
CA LYS A 1124 -33.27 26.11 -6.21
C LYS A 1124 -32.14 27.02 -5.71
N ALA A 1125 -32.32 27.66 -4.55
CA ALA A 1125 -31.27 28.47 -3.94
C ALA A 1125 -30.03 27.64 -3.56
N LEU A 1126 -30.23 26.42 -3.02
CA LEU A 1126 -29.14 25.48 -2.71
C LEU A 1126 -28.42 24.98 -3.96
N ARG A 1127 -29.09 24.86 -5.11
CA ARG A 1127 -28.42 24.59 -6.40
C ARG A 1127 -27.58 25.77 -6.89
N ILE A 1128 -28.04 27.01 -6.70
CA ILE A 1128 -27.26 28.19 -7.08
C ILE A 1128 -26.03 28.34 -6.16
N ALA A 1129 -26.16 28.06 -4.87
CA ALA A 1129 -25.03 28.02 -3.94
C ALA A 1129 -24.03 26.87 -4.25
N GLU A 1130 -24.52 25.71 -4.67
CA GLU A 1130 -23.67 24.59 -5.15
C GLU A 1130 -22.86 24.98 -6.40
N GLU A 1131 -23.47 25.72 -7.33
CA GLU A 1131 -22.81 26.13 -8.58
C GLU A 1131 -21.83 27.30 -8.39
N LYS A 1132 -22.14 28.25 -7.48
CA LYS A 1132 -21.39 29.52 -7.35
C LYS A 1132 -20.50 29.61 -6.12
N LEU A 1133 -20.86 28.96 -5.01
CA LEU A 1133 -20.17 29.13 -3.73
C LEU A 1133 -19.36 27.89 -3.29
N LEU A 1134 -19.70 26.68 -3.74
CA LEU A 1134 -18.99 25.47 -3.31
C LEU A 1134 -17.57 25.40 -3.88
N GLY A 1135 -16.57 25.52 -3.01
CA GLY A 1135 -15.16 25.27 -3.31
C GLY A 1135 -14.76 23.81 -3.08
N PRO A 1136 -13.46 23.46 -3.26
CA PRO A 1136 -12.96 22.10 -3.04
C PRO A 1136 -13.03 21.64 -1.58
N LEU A 1137 -12.88 22.58 -0.63
CA LEU A 1137 -12.90 22.33 0.82
C LEU A 1137 -13.83 23.28 1.60
N GLY A 1138 -13.94 24.55 1.20
CA GLY A 1138 -14.81 25.54 1.84
C GLY A 1138 -15.89 26.11 0.92
N MET A 1139 -16.77 26.93 1.49
CA MET A 1139 -17.73 27.76 0.76
C MET A 1139 -17.13 29.17 0.56
N LYS A 1140 -17.09 29.65 -0.68
CA LYS A 1140 -16.78 31.05 -1.00
C LYS A 1140 -17.73 31.96 -0.23
N THR A 1141 -17.18 32.95 0.47
CA THR A 1141 -17.93 33.86 1.34
C THR A 1141 -18.78 34.88 0.59
N LEU A 1142 -18.51 35.08 -0.71
CA LEU A 1142 -19.26 35.89 -1.64
C LEU A 1142 -19.25 35.22 -3.03
N ASP A 1143 -20.32 35.44 -3.80
CA ASP A 1143 -20.48 35.05 -5.19
C ASP A 1143 -19.37 35.58 -6.13
N PRO A 1144 -18.69 34.72 -6.92
CA PRO A 1144 -17.67 35.13 -7.89
C PRO A 1144 -18.13 36.13 -8.96
N ASP A 1145 -19.43 36.21 -9.23
CA ASP A 1145 -19.97 37.16 -10.20
C ASP A 1145 -20.18 38.57 -9.60
N ASP A 1146 -19.97 38.78 -8.29
CA ASP A 1146 -20.15 40.06 -7.60
C ASP A 1146 -18.95 41.03 -7.80
N MET A 1147 -19.26 42.32 -7.96
CA MET A 1147 -18.28 43.38 -8.23
C MET A 1147 -17.16 43.57 -7.18
N VAL A 1148 -17.33 43.06 -5.95
CA VAL A 1148 -16.28 43.13 -4.91
C VAL A 1148 -15.67 41.78 -4.54
N TYR A 1149 -15.96 40.71 -5.29
CA TYR A 1149 -15.34 39.40 -5.07
C TYR A 1149 -13.80 39.50 -5.16
N CYS A 1150 -13.12 39.02 -4.12
CA CYS A 1150 -11.67 39.00 -3.98
C CYS A 1150 -11.24 37.71 -3.26
N GLY A 1151 -11.01 36.64 -4.01
CA GLY A 1151 -10.83 35.27 -3.48
C GLY A 1151 -9.51 34.95 -2.76
N ILE A 1152 -8.51 35.85 -2.77
CA ILE A 1152 -7.18 35.62 -2.18
C ILE A 1152 -6.98 36.53 -0.96
N TYR A 1153 -7.01 35.97 0.24
CA TYR A 1153 -6.75 36.69 1.49
C TYR A 1153 -5.25 36.81 1.77
N ASP A 1154 -4.78 38.04 1.93
CA ASP A 1154 -3.45 38.40 2.44
C ASP A 1154 -3.63 39.54 3.45
N ASN A 1155 -3.30 39.28 4.72
CA ASN A 1155 -3.45 40.26 5.80
C ASN A 1155 -2.23 41.20 5.94
N ALA A 1156 -1.09 40.86 5.31
CA ALA A 1156 0.12 41.68 5.29
C ALA A 1156 0.15 42.68 4.12
N LEU A 1157 -0.56 42.40 3.03
CA LEU A 1157 -0.69 43.26 1.86
C LEU A 1157 -1.25 44.65 2.23
N ASP A 1158 -0.44 45.71 2.05
CA ASP A 1158 -0.87 47.09 2.31
C ASP A 1158 -0.59 47.99 1.10
N ASN A 1159 -1.50 47.92 0.12
CA ASN A 1159 -1.46 48.65 -1.14
C ASN A 1159 -2.60 49.68 -1.23
N ASP A 1160 -2.80 50.29 -2.41
CA ASP A 1160 -3.84 51.30 -2.61
C ASP A 1160 -5.22 50.70 -2.99
N ASN A 1161 -5.37 49.36 -2.98
CA ASN A 1161 -6.63 48.69 -3.31
C ASN A 1161 -7.50 48.49 -2.07
N TYR A 1162 -8.56 49.29 -1.99
CA TYR A 1162 -9.58 49.30 -0.92
C TYR A 1162 -10.06 47.91 -0.51
N ASN A 1163 -10.29 47.02 -1.48
CA ASN A 1163 -10.98 45.74 -1.26
C ASN A 1163 -10.09 44.66 -0.62
N VAL A 1164 -8.75 44.79 -0.69
CA VAL A 1164 -7.81 43.74 -0.22
C VAL A 1164 -6.77 44.24 0.78
N ALA A 1165 -6.47 45.54 0.83
CA ALA A 1165 -5.44 46.06 1.73
C ALA A 1165 -5.77 45.78 3.21
N ARG A 1166 -4.81 45.22 3.94
CA ARG A 1166 -4.93 44.67 5.30
C ARG A 1166 -6.02 43.61 5.42
N GLY A 1167 -6.15 42.75 4.40
CA GLY A 1167 -7.05 41.60 4.43
C GLY A 1167 -8.54 41.96 4.44
N PHE A 1168 -8.91 43.12 3.89
CA PHE A 1168 -10.30 43.62 3.85
C PHE A 1168 -11.30 42.68 3.13
N ASN A 1169 -10.79 41.70 2.39
CA ASN A 1169 -11.57 40.66 1.71
C ASN A 1169 -11.78 39.38 2.53
N TYR A 1170 -11.48 39.34 3.85
CA TYR A 1170 -11.58 38.12 4.69
C TYR A 1170 -12.90 37.34 4.52
N HIS A 1171 -14.01 38.04 4.29
CA HIS A 1171 -15.34 37.46 3.99
C HIS A 1171 -15.93 37.95 2.66
N GLN A 1172 -15.11 38.27 1.65
CA GLN A 1172 -15.55 38.78 0.34
C GLN A 1172 -15.06 37.92 -0.82
N GLY A 1173 -14.95 36.60 -0.61
CA GLY A 1173 -14.48 35.67 -1.64
C GLY A 1173 -13.78 34.41 -1.09
N PRO A 1174 -12.92 34.48 -0.05
CA PRO A 1174 -12.24 33.31 0.50
C PRO A 1174 -13.18 32.19 0.89
N GLU A 1175 -12.69 30.95 0.80
CA GLU A 1175 -13.44 29.71 0.95
C GLU A 1175 -13.39 29.21 2.38
N TRP A 1176 -14.37 29.58 3.18
CA TRP A 1176 -14.46 29.22 4.60
C TRP A 1176 -14.99 27.81 4.78
N LEU A 1177 -14.41 27.02 5.68
CA LEU A 1177 -14.80 25.61 5.81
C LEU A 1177 -16.12 25.45 6.58
N TRP A 1178 -16.35 26.15 7.69
CA TRP A 1178 -17.54 25.89 8.52
C TRP A 1178 -18.92 26.15 7.84
N PRO A 1179 -19.09 27.09 6.89
CA PRO A 1179 -20.36 27.20 6.17
C PRO A 1179 -20.64 26.02 5.23
N ILE A 1180 -19.64 25.20 4.89
CA ILE A 1180 -19.86 24.00 4.05
C ILE A 1180 -20.72 22.98 4.79
N GLY A 1181 -20.57 22.82 6.11
CA GLY A 1181 -21.39 21.89 6.88
C GLY A 1181 -22.85 22.29 6.85
N TYR A 1182 -23.16 23.57 7.09
CA TYR A 1182 -24.53 24.09 7.00
C TYR A 1182 -25.13 23.96 5.58
N PHE A 1183 -24.34 24.19 4.53
CA PHE A 1183 -24.74 23.91 3.15
C PHE A 1183 -25.06 22.43 2.91
N LEU A 1184 -24.19 21.50 3.34
CA LEU A 1184 -24.36 20.05 3.16
C LEU A 1184 -25.55 19.52 3.98
N ARG A 1185 -25.74 19.99 5.22
CA ARG A 1185 -26.90 19.66 6.07
C ARG A 1185 -28.21 20.18 5.48
N ALA A 1186 -28.24 21.42 4.97
CA ALA A 1186 -29.41 21.97 4.27
C ALA A 1186 -29.73 21.18 2.99
N LYS A 1187 -28.71 20.85 2.18
CA LYS A 1187 -28.82 19.95 1.02
C LYS A 1187 -29.41 18.59 1.42
N LEU A 1188 -28.90 17.96 2.47
CA LEU A 1188 -29.37 16.65 2.96
C LEU A 1188 -30.82 16.69 3.47
N TYR A 1189 -31.22 17.78 4.12
CA TYR A 1189 -32.61 17.97 4.58
C TYR A 1189 -33.57 18.19 3.40
N PHE A 1190 -33.34 19.21 2.57
CA PHE A 1190 -34.30 19.57 1.52
C PHE A 1190 -34.38 18.53 0.40
N SER A 1191 -33.31 17.81 0.09
CA SER A 1191 -33.36 16.71 -0.89
C SER A 1191 -34.29 15.56 -0.48
N LYS A 1192 -34.46 15.28 0.83
CA LYS A 1192 -35.47 14.34 1.36
C LYS A 1192 -36.90 14.79 1.03
N LEU A 1193 -37.16 16.10 0.99
CA LEU A 1193 -38.48 16.67 0.69
C LEU A 1193 -38.78 16.74 -0.82
N ILE A 1194 -37.77 16.95 -1.67
CA ILE A 1194 -37.96 17.00 -3.13
C ILE A 1194 -38.18 15.59 -3.72
N GLY A 1195 -37.48 14.57 -3.22
CA GLY A 1195 -37.76 13.17 -3.59
C GLY A 1195 -36.57 12.22 -3.51
N PRO A 1196 -36.82 10.90 -3.48
CA PRO A 1196 -35.81 9.89 -3.14
C PRO A 1196 -34.64 9.81 -4.12
N GLU A 1197 -34.86 10.04 -5.42
CA GLU A 1197 -33.79 10.05 -6.43
C GLU A 1197 -32.82 11.23 -6.21
N ILE A 1198 -33.35 12.40 -5.85
CA ILE A 1198 -32.58 13.61 -5.57
C ILE A 1198 -31.89 13.47 -4.21
N TYR A 1199 -32.54 12.87 -3.22
CA TYR A 1199 -31.89 12.49 -1.95
C TYR A 1199 -30.67 11.58 -2.17
N ALA A 1200 -30.84 10.48 -2.91
CA ALA A 1200 -29.74 9.56 -3.21
C ALA A 1200 -28.56 10.27 -3.88
N LYS A 1201 -28.80 11.04 -4.95
CA LYS A 1201 -27.77 11.85 -5.62
C LYS A 1201 -27.08 12.85 -4.68
N THR A 1202 -27.83 13.41 -3.73
CA THR A 1202 -27.30 14.37 -2.74
C THR A 1202 -26.41 13.70 -1.70
N VAL A 1203 -26.76 12.51 -1.21
CA VAL A 1203 -25.89 11.72 -0.32
C VAL A 1203 -24.56 11.38 -0.99
N VAL A 1204 -24.58 11.01 -2.28
CA VAL A 1204 -23.34 10.77 -3.04
C VAL A 1204 -22.49 12.04 -3.17
N MET A 1205 -23.10 13.19 -3.47
CA MET A 1205 -22.39 14.48 -3.52
C MET A 1205 -21.74 14.81 -2.17
N ILE A 1206 -22.49 14.68 -1.06
CA ILE A 1206 -21.99 14.95 0.29
C ILE A 1206 -20.80 14.04 0.64
N LYS A 1207 -20.90 12.73 0.40
CA LYS A 1207 -19.80 11.78 0.64
C LYS A 1207 -18.54 12.10 -0.20
N ASN A 1208 -18.70 12.61 -1.43
CA ASN A 1208 -17.60 13.07 -2.28
C ASN A 1208 -16.98 14.43 -1.87
N VAL A 1209 -17.67 15.22 -1.05
CA VAL A 1209 -17.11 16.41 -0.40
C VAL A 1209 -16.37 16.01 0.86
N LEU A 1210 -16.99 15.23 1.74
CA LEU A 1210 -16.41 14.72 2.99
C LEU A 1210 -15.10 13.94 2.77
N SER A 1211 -14.99 13.17 1.68
CA SER A 1211 -13.73 12.44 1.38
C SER A 1211 -12.55 13.37 1.07
N ARG A 1212 -12.79 14.61 0.61
CA ARG A 1212 -11.75 15.63 0.42
C ARG A 1212 -11.29 16.21 1.75
N HIS A 1213 -12.21 16.46 2.67
CA HIS A 1213 -11.89 16.85 4.05
C HIS A 1213 -11.05 15.78 4.74
N TYR A 1214 -11.44 14.50 4.61
CA TYR A 1214 -10.67 13.38 5.15
C TYR A 1214 -9.23 13.33 4.60
N VAL A 1215 -9.06 13.39 3.27
CA VAL A 1215 -7.73 13.41 2.63
C VAL A 1215 -6.90 14.63 3.02
N HIS A 1216 -7.52 15.80 3.27
CA HIS A 1216 -6.82 16.96 3.80
C HIS A 1216 -6.37 16.74 5.25
N LEU A 1217 -7.26 16.21 6.10
CA LEU A 1217 -6.99 15.94 7.52
C LEU A 1217 -5.86 14.91 7.71
N GLU A 1218 -5.85 13.83 6.93
CA GLU A 1218 -4.76 12.84 6.96
C GLU A 1218 -3.40 13.47 6.61
N ARG A 1219 -3.36 14.36 5.61
CA ARG A 1219 -2.15 15.01 5.10
C ARG A 1219 -1.70 16.22 5.92
N SER A 1220 -2.60 16.80 6.72
CA SER A 1220 -2.29 17.96 7.56
C SER A 1220 -1.31 17.59 8.66
N SER A 1221 -0.22 18.35 8.80
CA SER A 1221 0.73 18.18 9.92
C SER A 1221 0.10 18.45 11.30
N TRP A 1222 -1.02 19.19 11.32
CA TRP A 1222 -1.85 19.45 12.49
C TRP A 1222 -2.93 18.39 12.73
N LYS A 1223 -3.13 17.47 11.76
CA LYS A 1223 -4.19 16.45 11.69
C LYS A 1223 -5.60 17.02 11.95
N GLY A 1224 -5.86 18.20 11.35
CA GLY A 1224 -7.12 18.95 11.45
C GLY A 1224 -7.53 19.59 10.12
N LEU A 1225 -8.55 20.46 10.17
CA LEU A 1225 -9.07 21.22 9.01
C LEU A 1225 -8.91 22.73 9.22
N PRO A 1226 -8.49 23.49 8.20
CA PRO A 1226 -8.26 24.93 8.32
C PRO A 1226 -9.55 25.73 8.53
N GLU A 1227 -9.41 26.98 8.95
CA GLU A 1227 -10.50 27.96 9.02
C GLU A 1227 -11.05 28.31 7.63
N LEU A 1228 -10.13 28.62 6.71
CA LEU A 1228 -10.44 28.95 5.33
C LEU A 1228 -9.34 28.49 4.36
N THR A 1229 -9.68 28.46 3.09
CA THR A 1229 -8.75 28.42 1.96
C THR A 1229 -8.89 29.69 1.11
N ASN A 1230 -7.82 30.05 0.41
CA ASN A 1230 -7.91 30.98 -0.71
C ASN A 1230 -8.66 30.31 -1.87
N GLU A 1231 -9.04 31.08 -2.89
CA GLU A 1231 -9.91 30.60 -3.97
C GLU A 1231 -9.52 29.26 -4.59
N ASN A 1232 -10.53 28.43 -4.80
CA ASN A 1232 -10.44 27.09 -5.38
C ASN A 1232 -9.50 26.17 -4.58
N GLY A 1233 -9.62 26.22 -3.24
CA GLY A 1233 -8.87 25.36 -2.31
C GLY A 1233 -7.39 25.72 -2.17
N GLN A 1234 -6.96 26.91 -2.60
CA GLN A 1234 -5.56 27.34 -2.44
C GLN A 1234 -5.18 27.51 -0.97
N TYR A 1235 -3.96 27.13 -0.61
CA TYR A 1235 -3.41 27.35 0.73
C TYR A 1235 -3.41 28.85 1.09
N CYS A 1236 -3.79 29.17 2.33
CA CYS A 1236 -3.78 30.53 2.85
C CYS A 1236 -2.86 30.63 4.07
N PRO A 1237 -1.69 31.31 3.98
CA PRO A 1237 -0.72 31.40 5.08
C PRO A 1237 -1.21 32.22 6.28
N PHE A 1238 -2.39 32.83 6.20
CA PHE A 1238 -3.04 33.59 7.28
C PHE A 1238 -4.29 32.89 7.84
N SER A 1239 -4.63 31.67 7.38
CA SER A 1239 -5.68 30.85 7.99
C SER A 1239 -5.17 30.22 9.29
N CYS A 1240 -6.07 29.97 10.25
CA CYS A 1240 -5.81 28.94 11.25
C CYS A 1240 -5.77 27.57 10.53
N GLU A 1241 -4.77 26.74 10.84
CA GLU A 1241 -4.55 25.44 10.18
C GLU A 1241 -5.43 24.30 10.73
N THR A 1242 -6.00 24.50 11.92
CA THR A 1242 -6.86 23.52 12.60
C THR A 1242 -7.90 24.26 13.44
N GLN A 1243 -9.09 24.46 12.87
CA GLN A 1243 -10.10 25.35 13.43
C GLN A 1243 -11.35 24.59 13.90
N ALA A 1244 -11.83 24.91 15.11
CA ALA A 1244 -12.81 24.11 15.83
C ALA A 1244 -14.16 23.99 15.10
N TRP A 1245 -14.65 25.09 14.51
CA TRP A 1245 -15.90 25.07 13.73
C TRP A 1245 -15.79 24.24 12.45
N SER A 1246 -14.60 24.13 11.84
CA SER A 1246 -14.39 23.45 10.56
C SER A 1246 -14.51 21.94 10.72
N ILE A 1247 -14.04 21.40 11.84
CA ILE A 1247 -14.22 19.99 12.20
C ILE A 1247 -15.63 19.76 12.77
N GLY A 1248 -16.11 20.65 13.64
CA GLY A 1248 -17.41 20.53 14.30
C GLY A 1248 -18.57 20.32 13.34
N VAL A 1249 -18.73 21.18 12.34
CA VAL A 1249 -19.84 21.06 11.37
C VAL A 1249 -19.72 19.84 10.46
N ILE A 1250 -18.50 19.31 10.26
CA ILE A 1250 -18.27 18.10 9.45
C ILE A 1250 -18.68 16.85 10.24
N LEU A 1251 -18.45 16.84 11.56
CA LEU A 1251 -19.02 15.84 12.47
C LEU A 1251 -20.55 15.93 12.53
N GLU A 1252 -21.14 17.12 12.46
CA GLU A 1252 -22.61 17.29 12.35
C GLU A 1252 -23.18 16.72 11.04
N VAL A 1253 -22.51 16.91 9.90
CA VAL A 1253 -22.90 16.29 8.62
C VAL A 1253 -22.85 14.76 8.74
N LEU A 1254 -21.80 14.21 9.37
CA LEU A 1254 -21.66 12.76 9.62
C LEU A 1254 -22.70 12.21 10.62
N TYR A 1255 -23.24 13.05 11.51
CA TYR A 1255 -24.30 12.69 12.45
C TYR A 1255 -25.69 12.67 11.80
N ASP A 1256 -25.98 13.59 10.88
CA ASP A 1256 -27.26 13.70 10.16
C ASP A 1256 -27.44 12.66 9.02
N LEU A 1257 -26.38 11.91 8.68
CA LEU A 1257 -26.32 10.81 7.71
C LEU A 1257 -26.73 9.45 8.30
#